data_AF-A0A4V6E2Y8-F1
#
_entry.id   AF-A0A4V6E2Y8-F1
#
_cell.length_a   1.000
_cell.length_b   1.000
_cell.length_c   1.000
_cell.angle_alpha   90.00
_cell.angle_beta   90.00
_cell.angle_gamma   90.00
#
_symmetry.space_group_name_H-M   'P 1'
#
loop_
_entity.id
_entity.type
_entity.pdbx_description
1 polymer ?
#
loop_
_entity_poly.entity_id
_entity_poly.type
_entity_poly.pdbx_seq_one_letter_code
_entity_poly.pdbx_strand_id
1 'polypeptide(L)'
;MIAVSETTDRGDEAAARALLRDAVERGAIADPDFDPDAVPIADADVLARLSPPVRRWWVDRFGAYVDENGGFFTPPQREAIPRVDDGENCLVAAPTGSGKTLASFLAVLDDLFARDRADDLDNAVYCLYVSPLKSLANDIERNLETPLEGIGDAVAAAEGDDAAGDDEAYDPGVRQAIRHGDTSKADRQAMLSETPHVLNTTPETLAILLNSPKFKEKLRTVEYVIVDEIHSLAANKRGTHLAVSLERLTELTRNGDRGSEAEITRIGCSATVEPLDGIASFLVGRERVAGAVGDAEGFETRACEVVDARFAREFDLELRTPAADLIHTPRSAVTDRFYESLHELIESHENTLVFTNSRSGAERTLQELRRRFDYDESDSGCHHGSLGEAQRTRVEEGLKSGELDVVTTSTSLELGIDMPHLDLVVQVGSPKSVAALLQRVGRAGHSPGETVEGRVFALDRDELIECAALLARAEEGFVDRVFPPEGAYDVAAQHVYGMAINRIRPDREVREVLRRAHPYRGFDDAAYERLFRYLTGDYDGLEDKNVYPKVWRDANDPPDGEHHYPEYPVGETLVGKRGRLARVIYMTNVGTIPDSFTCDVFTRDDEWVGTLDESYLDTLESGDVFALGGERFAFRYRRGSKVYVDRTSERPTVPSWFAERLPLSADLAREVLDFQAELLDRLTGDGPNAGPAAVRAWLRQFPLDGNAVRALARMYDEQVRYAGADSVSTPDRLVVEEELDRSEYKRRFYVHSTYGRRFNDGLSRLVAAAVANRTDANVAVAVADRGFSLALPLNRKVDVAGILADLDPETVREDLREAVQGTDLIQRYFRINAGRALLILKRYKGYEKSAAEQQVSAEMLLSFAADLEGFAVLEETYRELLEDRLDVDGIREAVDRIAAGDLAVEHRVVDSPSPLAFGLATLVDSDTVIADDESAVLREFHARVMEEIGETPRSAEAEADGEGDPDAGPPADGRPD
;
A
#
# COMPACT_ATOMS: atom_id res chain seq x y z
N MET A 1 20.91 -14.39 -11.73
CA MET A 1 22.29 -14.54 -12.24
C MET A 1 22.81 -13.15 -12.57
N ILE A 2 23.53 -12.54 -11.62
CA ILE A 2 24.07 -11.19 -11.72
C ILE A 2 25.33 -11.24 -12.60
N ALA A 3 25.39 -10.40 -13.63
CA ALA A 3 26.59 -10.26 -14.44
C ALA A 3 27.66 -9.52 -13.60
N VAL A 4 28.63 -10.27 -13.11
CA VAL A 4 29.81 -9.73 -12.41
C VAL A 4 30.58 -8.84 -13.40
N SER A 5 30.79 -7.58 -13.05
CA SER A 5 31.70 -6.68 -13.77
C SER A 5 33.10 -7.32 -13.81
N GLU A 6 33.56 -7.75 -14.99
CA GLU A 6 34.83 -8.47 -15.19
C GLU A 6 36.08 -7.56 -15.19
N THR A 7 36.01 -6.35 -14.63
CA THR A 7 37.14 -5.40 -14.67
C THR A 7 37.35 -4.63 -13.36
N THR A 8 37.58 -5.32 -12.25
CA THR A 8 38.22 -4.69 -11.07
C THR A 8 39.70 -4.43 -11.41
N ASP A 9 40.17 -3.17 -11.33
CA ASP A 9 41.59 -2.86 -11.51
C ASP A 9 42.40 -3.52 -10.39
N ARG A 10 43.51 -4.17 -10.75
CA ARG A 10 44.45 -4.77 -9.77
C ARG A 10 45.00 -3.72 -8.80
N GLY A 11 45.01 -2.44 -9.20
CA GLY A 11 45.38 -1.33 -8.33
C GLY A 11 44.39 -1.08 -7.19
N ASP A 12 43.10 -1.08 -7.48
CA ASP A 12 42.04 -0.81 -6.50
C ASP A 12 41.94 -1.95 -5.48
N GLU A 13 42.00 -3.20 -5.96
CA GLU A 13 42.02 -4.38 -5.08
C GLU A 13 43.21 -4.35 -4.11
N ALA A 14 44.40 -3.93 -4.59
CA ALA A 14 45.58 -3.82 -3.74
C ALA A 14 45.46 -2.71 -2.68
N ALA A 15 44.82 -1.58 -3.02
CA ALA A 15 44.56 -0.49 -2.09
C ALA A 15 43.52 -0.88 -1.03
N ALA A 16 42.43 -1.52 -1.45
CA ALA A 16 41.40 -2.06 -0.57
C ALA A 16 41.99 -3.08 0.43
N ARG A 17 42.84 -3.99 -0.07
CA ARG A 17 43.55 -4.96 0.78
C ARG A 17 44.51 -4.30 1.77
N ALA A 18 45.14 -3.19 1.40
CA ALA A 18 45.99 -2.44 2.31
C ALA A 18 45.19 -1.78 3.45
N LEU A 19 44.01 -1.23 3.16
CA LEU A 19 43.09 -0.69 4.17
C LEU A 19 42.60 -1.79 5.12
N LEU A 20 42.26 -2.97 4.60
CA LEU A 20 41.83 -4.10 5.41
C LEU A 20 42.91 -4.56 6.38
N ARG A 21 44.18 -4.64 5.93
CA ARG A 21 45.32 -4.94 6.81
C ARG A 21 45.50 -3.89 7.89
N ASP A 22 45.45 -2.62 7.53
CA ASP A 22 45.56 -1.51 8.48
C ASP A 22 44.46 -1.56 9.55
N ALA A 23 43.21 -1.87 9.17
CA ALA A 23 42.09 -2.02 10.11
C ALA A 23 42.33 -3.16 11.12
N VAL A 24 42.88 -4.30 10.67
CA VAL A 24 43.26 -5.41 11.56
C VAL A 24 44.44 -5.01 12.47
N GLU A 25 45.47 -4.36 11.92
CA GLU A 25 46.66 -3.92 12.68
C GLU A 25 46.31 -2.88 13.75
N ARG A 26 45.37 -1.96 13.47
CA ARG A 26 44.85 -0.98 14.42
C ARG A 26 43.85 -1.57 15.42
N GLY A 27 43.42 -2.82 15.23
CA GLY A 27 42.45 -3.51 16.08
C GLY A 27 41.01 -3.04 15.89
N ALA A 28 40.70 -2.36 14.78
CA ALA A 28 39.32 -2.04 14.39
C ALA A 28 38.54 -3.30 14.02
N ILE A 29 39.20 -4.27 13.38
CA ILE A 29 38.69 -5.61 13.15
C ILE A 29 39.45 -6.57 14.09
N ALA A 30 38.78 -7.04 15.13
CA ALA A 30 39.36 -7.95 16.11
C ALA A 30 39.15 -9.41 15.70
N ASP A 31 40.24 -10.18 15.64
CA ASP A 31 40.25 -11.63 15.37
C ASP A 31 39.46 -12.04 14.10
N PRO A 32 39.89 -11.60 12.89
CA PRO A 32 39.14 -11.90 11.67
C PRO A 32 39.11 -13.41 11.37
N ASP A 33 37.92 -13.94 11.11
CA ASP A 33 37.70 -15.33 10.69
C ASP A 33 38.13 -15.61 9.22
N PHE A 34 38.76 -14.64 8.56
CA PHE A 34 39.22 -14.68 7.18
C PHE A 34 40.68 -14.23 7.06
N ASP A 35 41.35 -14.59 5.97
CA ASP A 35 42.72 -14.13 5.67
C ASP A 35 42.69 -12.81 4.86
N PRO A 36 43.10 -11.65 5.45
CA PRO A 36 43.10 -10.37 4.75
C PRO A 36 43.94 -10.36 3.47
N ASP A 37 44.92 -11.24 3.34
CA ASP A 37 45.79 -11.32 2.17
C ASP A 37 45.23 -12.22 1.04
N ALA A 38 44.21 -13.03 1.32
CA ALA A 38 43.65 -13.98 0.38
C ALA A 38 42.16 -13.76 0.02
N VAL A 39 41.40 -13.00 0.80
CA VAL A 39 39.97 -12.73 0.51
C VAL A 39 39.80 -12.01 -0.84
N PRO A 40 38.81 -12.41 -1.67
CA PRO A 40 38.46 -11.65 -2.88
C PRO A 40 37.71 -10.37 -2.51
N ILE A 41 38.00 -9.27 -3.20
CA ILE A 41 37.33 -7.97 -2.98
C ILE A 41 36.80 -7.50 -4.34
N ALA A 42 35.67 -8.07 -4.75
CA ALA A 42 35.12 -7.85 -6.10
C ALA A 42 34.67 -6.40 -6.35
N ASP A 43 34.37 -5.66 -5.29
CA ASP A 43 33.84 -4.30 -5.28
C ASP A 43 34.87 -3.25 -4.81
N ALA A 44 36.16 -3.55 -4.97
CA ALA A 44 37.24 -2.63 -4.63
C ALA A 44 37.16 -1.31 -5.42
N ASP A 45 36.60 -1.33 -6.63
CA ASP A 45 36.32 -0.16 -7.46
C ASP A 45 35.25 0.76 -6.85
N VAL A 46 34.21 0.18 -6.22
CA VAL A 46 33.19 0.95 -5.48
C VAL A 46 33.83 1.63 -4.27
N LEU A 47 34.63 0.90 -3.49
CA LEU A 47 35.39 1.49 -2.39
C LEU A 47 36.34 2.58 -2.88
N ALA A 48 36.93 2.41 -4.07
CA ALA A 48 37.85 3.37 -4.68
C ALA A 48 37.19 4.67 -5.18
N ARG A 49 35.85 4.77 -5.19
CA ARG A 49 35.13 6.02 -5.48
C ARG A 49 35.04 6.95 -4.27
N LEU A 50 34.86 6.39 -3.07
CA LEU A 50 34.64 7.17 -1.84
C LEU A 50 35.86 8.02 -1.45
N SER A 51 35.70 9.09 -0.69
CA SER A 51 36.84 9.85 -0.17
C SER A 51 37.66 9.00 0.84
N PRO A 52 38.98 9.27 1.01
CA PRO A 52 39.82 8.46 1.90
C PRO A 52 39.30 8.31 3.35
N PRO A 53 38.77 9.36 4.01
CA PRO A 53 38.16 9.22 5.34
C PRO A 53 36.95 8.28 5.35
N VAL A 54 36.08 8.37 4.35
CA VAL A 54 34.88 7.53 4.25
C VAL A 54 35.25 6.07 3.95
N ARG A 55 36.25 5.81 3.10
CA ARG A 55 36.76 4.44 2.88
C ARG A 55 37.25 3.81 4.18
N ARG A 56 38.02 4.56 4.96
CA ARG A 56 38.56 4.08 6.24
C ARG A 56 37.41 3.78 7.22
N TRP A 57 36.46 4.70 7.37
CA TRP A 57 35.29 4.48 8.20
C TRP A 57 34.50 3.23 7.76
N TRP A 58 34.28 3.06 6.45
CA TRP A 58 33.56 1.91 5.92
C TRP A 58 34.25 0.59 6.29
N VAL A 59 35.55 0.48 6.05
CA VAL A 59 36.32 -0.73 6.38
C VAL A 59 36.38 -0.96 7.90
N ASP A 60 36.54 0.09 8.70
CA ASP A 60 36.57 -0.03 10.16
C ASP A 60 35.21 -0.49 10.73
N ARG A 61 34.09 -0.16 10.07
CA ARG A 61 32.73 -0.53 10.51
C ARG A 61 32.20 -1.84 9.93
N PHE A 62 32.46 -2.10 8.65
CA PHE A 62 31.86 -3.19 7.88
C PHE A 62 32.88 -4.13 7.25
N GLY A 63 34.18 -3.94 7.52
CA GLY A 63 35.26 -4.74 6.94
C GLY A 63 35.36 -6.19 7.44
N ALA A 64 34.46 -6.63 8.32
CA ALA A 64 34.25 -8.05 8.57
C ALA A 64 33.74 -8.69 7.27
N TYR A 65 34.63 -9.42 6.58
CA TYR A 65 34.33 -9.99 5.28
C TYR A 65 33.16 -10.97 5.38
N VAL A 66 32.16 -10.77 4.53
CA VAL A 66 31.00 -11.67 4.38
C VAL A 66 31.15 -12.41 3.06
N ASP A 67 31.42 -13.72 3.11
CA ASP A 67 31.70 -14.56 1.95
C ASP A 67 30.63 -14.41 0.84
N GLU A 68 29.36 -14.30 1.23
CA GLU A 68 28.20 -14.19 0.33
C GLU A 68 28.18 -12.91 -0.50
N ASN A 69 28.78 -11.82 -0.01
CA ASN A 69 28.86 -10.55 -0.72
C ASN A 69 29.99 -10.56 -1.78
N GLY A 70 31.03 -11.36 -1.57
CA GLY A 70 32.24 -11.39 -2.41
C GLY A 70 33.08 -10.10 -2.35
N GLY A 71 32.82 -9.25 -1.35
CA GLY A 71 33.35 -7.89 -1.21
C GLY A 71 32.83 -7.19 0.06
N PHE A 72 32.99 -5.86 0.12
CA PHE A 72 32.60 -5.03 1.27
C PHE A 72 31.17 -4.49 1.23
N PHE A 73 30.47 -4.61 0.10
CA PHE A 73 29.14 -4.04 -0.12
C PHE A 73 28.12 -5.13 -0.41
N THR A 74 26.90 -4.94 0.11
CA THR A 74 25.77 -5.80 -0.27
C THR A 74 25.40 -5.56 -1.75
N PRO A 75 24.71 -6.49 -2.44
CA PRO A 75 24.30 -6.31 -3.83
C PRO A 75 23.65 -4.94 -4.15
N PRO A 76 22.64 -4.44 -3.38
CA PRO A 76 22.07 -3.12 -3.67
C PRO A 76 23.06 -1.96 -3.45
N GLN A 77 23.98 -2.06 -2.50
CA GLN A 77 24.99 -1.02 -2.24
C GLN A 77 26.01 -0.95 -3.38
N ARG A 78 26.55 -2.10 -3.79
CA ARG A 78 27.53 -2.22 -4.87
C ARG A 78 27.03 -1.62 -6.18
N GLU A 79 25.74 -1.77 -6.47
CA GLU A 79 25.14 -1.27 -7.70
C GLU A 79 24.66 0.18 -7.59
N ALA A 80 24.08 0.60 -6.45
CA ALA A 80 23.51 1.95 -6.32
C ALA A 80 24.56 3.05 -6.07
N ILE A 81 25.58 2.78 -5.23
CA ILE A 81 26.57 3.80 -4.82
C ILE A 81 27.27 4.45 -6.04
N PRO A 82 27.80 3.69 -7.02
CA PRO A 82 28.41 4.28 -8.22
C PRO A 82 27.46 5.17 -9.02
N ARG A 83 26.18 4.78 -9.12
CA ARG A 83 25.17 5.50 -9.91
C ARG A 83 24.82 6.83 -9.26
N VAL A 84 24.66 6.83 -7.94
CA VAL A 84 24.40 8.06 -7.17
C VAL A 84 25.60 9.01 -7.25
N ASP A 85 26.82 8.48 -7.13
CA ASP A 85 28.08 9.22 -7.29
C ASP A 85 28.23 9.85 -8.69
N ASP A 86 27.82 9.11 -9.74
CA ASP A 86 27.81 9.60 -11.13
C ASP A 86 26.65 10.59 -11.42
N GLY A 87 25.79 10.88 -10.43
CA GLY A 87 24.65 11.79 -10.55
C GLY A 87 23.44 11.20 -11.29
N GLU A 88 23.37 9.88 -11.42
CA GLU A 88 22.31 9.17 -12.14
C GLU A 88 21.10 8.89 -11.22
N ASN A 89 19.88 9.10 -11.72
CA ASN A 89 18.68 8.71 -10.97
C ASN A 89 18.64 7.18 -10.82
N CYS A 90 18.25 6.70 -9.65
CA CYS A 90 18.30 5.28 -9.34
C CYS A 90 17.05 4.82 -8.58
N LEU A 91 16.47 3.69 -8.98
CA LEU A 91 15.44 2.97 -8.21
C LEU A 91 16.08 1.71 -7.61
N VAL A 92 16.23 1.68 -6.30
CA VAL A 92 16.75 0.56 -5.53
C VAL A 92 15.58 -0.29 -5.01
N ALA A 93 15.41 -1.47 -5.61
CA ALA A 93 14.42 -2.45 -5.19
C ALA A 93 15.12 -3.60 -4.45
N ALA A 94 15.05 -3.61 -3.11
CA ALA A 94 15.74 -4.60 -2.28
C ALA A 94 15.01 -4.87 -0.95
N PRO A 95 15.09 -6.07 -0.36
CA PRO A 95 14.44 -6.39 0.90
C PRO A 95 14.89 -5.49 2.05
N THR A 96 14.10 -5.45 3.14
CA THR A 96 14.57 -4.88 4.41
C THR A 96 15.77 -5.67 4.93
N GLY A 97 16.69 -5.02 5.66
CA GLY A 97 17.95 -5.62 6.11
C GLY A 97 19.05 -5.74 5.04
N SER A 98 18.78 -5.40 3.77
CA SER A 98 19.78 -5.50 2.68
C SER A 98 20.74 -4.29 2.57
N GLY A 99 20.66 -3.32 3.48
CA GLY A 99 21.52 -2.13 3.46
C GLY A 99 21.06 -0.99 2.54
N LYS A 100 19.78 -0.95 2.14
CA LYS A 100 19.17 0.10 1.29
C LYS A 100 19.49 1.54 1.72
N THR A 101 19.46 1.81 3.03
CA THR A 101 19.71 3.16 3.56
C THR A 101 21.09 3.66 3.11
N LEU A 102 22.15 2.91 3.41
CA LEU A 102 23.51 3.30 2.98
C LEU A 102 23.70 3.21 1.47
N ALA A 103 22.98 2.33 0.76
CA ALA A 103 22.97 2.31 -0.71
C ALA A 103 22.49 3.65 -1.30
N SER A 104 21.53 4.32 -0.64
CA SER A 104 20.99 5.62 -1.07
C SER A 104 21.75 6.84 -0.51
N PHE A 105 22.42 6.70 0.64
CA PHE A 105 23.01 7.84 1.36
C PHE A 105 24.53 7.94 1.23
N LEU A 106 25.27 6.85 1.02
CA LEU A 106 26.73 6.87 1.22
C LEU A 106 27.45 7.88 0.31
N ALA A 107 27.15 7.86 -0.99
CA ALA A 107 27.73 8.82 -1.94
C ALA A 107 27.30 10.26 -1.64
N VAL A 108 26.05 10.46 -1.18
CA VAL A 108 25.55 11.78 -0.77
C VAL A 108 26.31 12.30 0.45
N LEU A 109 26.52 11.47 1.47
CA LEU A 109 27.27 11.85 2.66
C LEU A 109 28.73 12.14 2.32
N ASP A 110 29.36 11.32 1.48
CA ASP A 110 30.74 11.53 1.03
C ASP A 110 30.91 12.90 0.33
N ASP A 111 29.99 13.27 -0.56
CA ASP A 111 29.97 14.60 -1.20
C ASP A 111 29.79 15.74 -0.17
N LEU A 112 28.88 15.60 0.79
CA LEU A 112 28.66 16.64 1.81
C LEU A 112 29.89 16.84 2.70
N PHE A 113 30.54 15.77 3.16
CA PHE A 113 31.78 15.87 3.94
C PHE A 113 32.95 16.37 3.09
N ALA A 114 33.01 16.04 1.80
CA ALA A 114 34.01 16.60 0.90
C ALA A 114 33.87 18.13 0.76
N ARG A 115 32.64 18.64 0.66
CA ARG A 115 32.35 20.09 0.62
C ARG A 115 32.64 20.79 1.95
N ASP A 116 32.32 20.13 3.05
CA ASP A 116 32.62 20.62 4.41
C ASP A 116 34.13 20.85 4.58
N ARG A 117 34.94 19.89 4.13
CA ARG A 117 36.41 20.01 4.13
C ARG A 117 36.93 21.09 3.19
N ALA A 118 36.20 21.37 2.11
CA ALA A 118 36.55 22.39 1.12
C ALA A 118 36.08 23.81 1.49
N ASP A 119 35.39 23.99 2.64
CA ASP A 119 34.71 25.24 3.04
C ASP A 119 33.69 25.74 1.99
N ASP A 120 33.03 24.79 1.30
CA ASP A 120 32.01 25.02 0.26
C ASP A 120 30.62 24.49 0.65
N LEU A 121 30.44 24.13 1.93
CA LEU A 121 29.17 23.66 2.47
C LEU A 121 28.34 24.83 3.03
N ASP A 122 27.48 25.39 2.18
CA ASP A 122 26.62 26.50 2.56
C ASP A 122 25.59 26.09 3.62
N ASN A 123 25.11 27.09 4.38
CA ASN A 123 23.98 26.95 5.30
C ASN A 123 22.64 26.77 4.53
N ALA A 124 22.47 25.66 3.82
CA ALA A 124 21.38 25.36 2.91
C ALA A 124 21.06 23.84 2.88
N VAL A 125 20.01 23.44 2.18
CA VAL A 125 19.62 22.02 2.05
C VAL A 125 20.20 21.46 0.76
N TYR A 126 20.95 20.36 0.84
CA TYR A 126 21.55 19.68 -0.33
C TYR A 126 20.86 18.35 -0.62
N CYS A 127 20.46 17.62 0.42
CA CYS A 127 19.73 16.36 0.31
C CYS A 127 18.35 16.47 0.96
N LEU A 128 17.31 16.10 0.21
CA LEU A 128 15.95 15.97 0.71
C LEU A 128 15.60 14.49 0.83
N TYR A 129 15.34 14.03 2.05
CA TYR A 129 14.78 12.71 2.29
C TYR A 129 13.27 12.81 2.48
N VAL A 130 12.49 12.05 1.70
CA VAL A 130 11.03 12.07 1.72
C VAL A 130 10.51 10.73 2.23
N SER A 131 9.90 10.76 3.41
CA SER A 131 9.26 9.60 4.03
C SER A 131 7.74 9.58 3.82
N PRO A 132 7.13 8.40 3.59
CA PRO A 132 5.68 8.25 3.66
C PRO A 132 5.12 8.47 5.07
N LEU A 133 5.87 8.12 6.13
CA LEU A 133 5.36 8.09 7.50
C LEU A 133 6.23 8.91 8.45
N LYS A 134 5.60 9.55 9.44
CA LYS A 134 6.33 10.29 10.47
C LYS A 134 7.23 9.39 11.32
N SER A 135 6.75 8.17 11.64
CA SER A 135 7.54 7.18 12.39
C SER A 135 8.83 6.80 11.65
N LEU A 136 8.71 6.50 10.35
CA LEU A 136 9.87 6.20 9.50
C LEU A 136 10.81 7.41 9.35
N ALA A 137 10.27 8.64 9.32
CA ALA A 137 11.12 9.83 9.35
C ALA A 137 11.98 9.90 10.62
N ASN A 138 11.37 9.65 11.78
CA ASN A 138 12.08 9.60 13.07
C ASN A 138 13.12 8.47 13.13
N ASP A 139 12.83 7.34 12.50
CA ASP A 139 13.75 6.20 12.50
C ASP A 139 14.99 6.45 11.65
N ILE A 140 14.83 7.04 10.46
CA ILE A 140 15.98 7.38 9.61
C ILE A 140 16.87 8.45 10.20
N GLU A 141 16.33 9.45 10.92
CA GLU A 141 17.19 10.42 11.62
C GLU A 141 18.13 9.71 12.60
N ARG A 142 17.61 8.81 13.44
CA ARG A 142 18.42 8.00 14.36
C ARG A 142 19.40 7.08 13.62
N ASN A 143 18.95 6.39 12.58
CA ASN A 143 19.81 5.47 11.82
C ASN A 143 20.94 6.20 11.08
N LEU A 144 20.76 7.48 10.77
CA LEU A 144 21.80 8.34 10.18
C LEU A 144 22.73 8.98 11.22
N GLU A 145 22.40 9.01 12.52
CA GLU A 145 23.30 9.53 13.56
C GLU A 145 24.63 8.76 13.58
N THR A 146 24.57 7.42 13.61
CA THR A 146 25.77 6.57 13.64
C THR A 146 26.72 6.77 12.44
N PRO A 147 26.26 6.77 11.18
CA PRO A 147 27.15 7.04 10.05
C PRO A 147 27.62 8.50 10.00
N LEU A 148 26.80 9.49 10.36
CA LEU A 148 27.22 10.89 10.38
C LEU A 148 28.34 11.13 11.41
N GLU A 149 28.17 10.63 12.64
CA GLU A 149 29.18 10.72 13.69
C GLU A 149 30.45 9.96 13.28
N GLY A 150 30.32 8.72 12.81
CA GLY A 150 31.48 7.90 12.45
C GLY A 150 32.27 8.44 11.26
N ILE A 151 31.61 8.97 10.23
CA ILE A 151 32.28 9.64 9.12
C ILE A 151 32.91 10.95 9.59
N GLY A 152 32.19 11.72 10.41
CA GLY A 152 32.69 12.95 11.00
C GLY A 152 33.98 12.73 11.79
N ASP A 153 34.02 11.73 12.66
CA ASP A 153 35.21 11.33 13.42
C ASP A 153 36.38 10.94 12.49
N ALA A 154 36.10 10.18 11.43
CA ALA A 154 37.10 9.78 10.46
C ALA A 154 37.68 10.96 9.68
N VAL A 155 36.84 11.95 9.35
CA VAL A 155 37.26 13.20 8.71
C VAL A 155 38.08 14.06 9.66
N ALA A 156 37.62 14.26 10.89
CA ALA A 156 38.34 15.03 11.90
C ALA A 156 39.71 14.43 12.21
N ALA A 157 39.82 13.10 12.28
CA ALA A 157 41.09 12.41 12.43
C ALA A 157 42.04 12.63 11.23
N ALA A 158 41.51 12.61 10.01
CA ALA A 158 42.31 12.83 8.80
C ALA A 158 42.88 14.27 8.73
N GLU A 159 42.07 15.28 9.08
CA GLU A 159 42.50 16.69 9.08
C GLU A 159 43.41 17.02 10.28
N GLY A 160 43.19 16.37 11.43
CA GLY A 160 44.01 16.53 12.63
C GLY A 160 45.45 16.01 12.48
N ASP A 161 45.67 14.99 11.64
CA ASP A 161 47.01 14.48 11.31
C ASP A 161 47.81 15.44 10.40
N ASP A 162 47.13 16.29 9.62
CA ASP A 162 47.75 17.29 8.72
C ASP A 162 47.96 18.66 9.40
N ALA A 163 47.24 18.95 10.49
CA ALA A 163 47.29 20.20 11.24
C ALA A 163 48.45 20.26 12.25
N ALA A 164 49.70 20.32 11.77
CA ALA A 164 50.88 20.55 12.61
C ALA A 164 51.01 22.01 13.16
N GLY A 165 49.93 22.78 13.28
CA GLY A 165 50.00 24.25 13.31
C GLY A 165 49.13 25.04 14.29
N ASP A 166 47.85 24.69 14.54
CA ASP A 166 46.96 25.48 15.39
C ASP A 166 45.96 24.58 16.15
N ASP A 167 45.78 24.84 17.46
CA ASP A 167 45.11 24.01 18.48
C ASP A 167 43.56 23.88 18.36
N GLU A 168 42.95 24.13 17.19
CA GLU A 168 41.50 23.93 16.99
C GLU A 168 41.23 22.60 16.27
N ALA A 169 40.59 21.65 16.98
CA ALA A 169 40.12 20.40 16.39
C ALA A 169 39.07 20.70 15.31
N TYR A 170 39.20 20.08 14.14
CA TYR A 170 38.19 20.15 13.08
C TYR A 170 36.86 19.57 13.58
N ASP A 171 35.79 20.36 13.53
CA ASP A 171 34.44 19.97 13.90
C ASP A 171 33.60 19.81 12.62
N PRO A 172 33.25 18.58 12.21
CA PRO A 172 32.53 18.35 10.97
C PRO A 172 31.16 19.03 10.95
N GLY A 173 30.89 19.79 9.89
CA GLY A 173 29.72 20.65 9.75
C GLY A 173 28.47 20.00 9.15
N VAL A 174 28.48 18.71 8.78
CA VAL A 174 27.32 18.04 8.15
C VAL A 174 26.17 17.88 9.16
N ARG A 175 25.00 18.45 8.84
CA ARG A 175 23.82 18.52 9.74
C ARG A 175 22.61 17.83 9.13
N GLN A 176 21.84 17.14 9.95
CA GLN A 176 20.51 16.61 9.59
C GLN A 176 19.40 17.17 10.49
N ALA A 177 18.15 17.17 10.02
CA ALA A 177 16.98 17.41 10.86
C ALA A 177 15.67 16.93 10.23
N ILE A 178 14.68 16.63 11.07
CA ILE A 178 13.30 16.32 10.63
C ILE A 178 12.40 17.55 10.57
N ARG A 179 11.67 17.68 9.47
CA ARG A 179 10.62 18.67 9.28
C ARG A 179 9.31 18.03 8.84
N HIS A 180 8.34 17.99 9.76
CA HIS A 180 6.99 17.50 9.52
C HIS A 180 5.91 18.31 10.29
N GLY A 181 4.66 17.86 10.24
CA GLY A 181 3.51 18.54 10.86
C GLY A 181 3.65 18.83 12.37
N ASP A 182 4.37 17.97 13.11
CA ASP A 182 4.48 18.07 14.58
C ASP A 182 5.72 18.84 15.04
N THR A 183 6.61 19.22 14.13
CA THR A 183 7.84 19.98 14.45
C THR A 183 7.46 21.29 15.13
N SER A 184 8.07 21.62 16.28
CA SER A 184 7.66 22.78 17.08
C SER A 184 7.97 24.10 16.36
N LYS A 185 7.24 25.18 16.66
CA LYS A 185 7.52 26.49 16.05
C LYS A 185 8.96 26.97 16.31
N ALA A 186 9.54 26.59 17.45
CA ALA A 186 10.91 26.94 17.81
C ALA A 186 11.91 26.24 16.87
N ASP A 187 11.80 24.92 16.72
CA ASP A 187 12.69 24.14 15.84
C ASP A 187 12.54 24.59 14.40
N ARG A 188 11.30 24.89 13.97
CA ARG A 188 11.05 25.43 12.63
C ARG A 188 11.77 26.76 12.36
N GLN A 189 11.94 27.57 13.39
CA GLN A 189 12.65 28.85 13.31
C GLN A 189 14.16 28.65 13.42
N ALA A 190 14.63 27.71 14.25
CA ALA A 190 16.04 27.34 14.36
C ALA A 190 16.58 26.85 13.01
N MET A 191 15.82 26.04 12.27
CA MET A 191 16.21 25.57 10.93
C MET A 191 16.44 26.70 9.90
N LEU A 192 15.95 27.92 10.13
CA LEU A 192 16.23 29.07 9.25
C LEU A 192 17.58 29.71 9.54
N SER A 193 18.02 29.71 10.80
CA SER A 193 19.33 30.20 11.20
C SER A 193 20.41 29.16 10.97
N GLU A 194 20.14 27.92 11.35
CA GLU A 194 21.03 26.77 11.23
C GLU A 194 20.29 25.71 10.42
N THR A 195 20.51 25.75 9.11
CA THR A 195 19.81 24.92 8.14
C THR A 195 20.48 23.55 8.08
N PRO A 196 19.69 22.46 8.08
CA PRO A 196 20.21 21.11 7.89
C PRO A 196 20.64 20.90 6.43
N HIS A 197 21.73 20.18 6.22
CA HIS A 197 22.20 19.78 4.90
C HIS A 197 21.41 18.57 4.37
N VAL A 198 20.99 17.68 5.28
CA VAL A 198 20.04 16.58 5.02
C VAL A 198 18.71 16.90 5.70
N LEU A 199 17.67 17.19 4.91
CA LEU A 199 16.33 17.50 5.41
C LEU A 199 15.39 16.30 5.22
N ASN A 200 14.93 15.73 6.33
CA ASN A 200 13.93 14.66 6.33
C ASN A 200 12.52 15.26 6.41
N THR A 201 11.62 14.92 5.49
CA THR A 201 10.28 15.51 5.42
C THR A 201 9.22 14.56 4.86
N THR A 202 7.97 15.03 4.81
CA THR A 202 6.83 14.33 4.18
C THR A 202 6.36 15.07 2.93
N PRO A 203 5.65 14.40 1.99
CA PRO A 203 5.14 15.05 0.77
C PRO A 203 4.35 16.34 1.01
N GLU A 204 3.46 16.34 2.01
CA GLU A 204 2.64 17.50 2.36
C GLU A 204 3.49 18.64 2.92
N THR A 205 4.48 18.29 3.76
CA THR A 205 5.38 19.29 4.35
C THR A 205 6.29 19.91 3.29
N LEU A 206 6.78 19.14 2.32
CA LEU A 206 7.54 19.67 1.18
C LEU A 206 6.75 20.74 0.42
N ALA A 207 5.47 20.50 0.13
CA ALA A 207 4.62 21.49 -0.54
C ALA A 207 4.42 22.78 0.29
N ILE A 208 4.38 22.67 1.62
CA ILE A 208 4.38 23.81 2.54
C ILE A 208 5.71 24.57 2.47
N LEU A 209 6.85 23.87 2.48
CA LEU A 209 8.18 24.47 2.41
C LEU A 209 8.39 25.21 1.08
N LEU A 210 7.95 24.64 -0.04
CA LEU A 210 7.97 25.27 -1.37
C LEU A 210 7.14 26.56 -1.44
N ASN A 211 6.18 26.75 -0.53
CA ASN A 211 5.36 27.96 -0.41
C ASN A 211 5.77 28.87 0.77
N SER A 212 6.81 28.50 1.51
CA SER A 212 7.31 29.24 2.66
C SER A 212 8.36 30.25 2.20
N PRO A 213 8.08 31.58 2.24
CA PRO A 213 8.91 32.58 1.56
C PRO A 213 10.39 32.57 1.95
N LYS A 214 10.70 32.27 3.22
CA LYS A 214 12.09 32.21 3.71
C LYS A 214 12.73 30.84 3.47
N PHE A 215 12.02 29.77 3.81
CA PHE A 215 12.59 28.43 3.78
C PHE A 215 12.78 27.91 2.35
N LYS A 216 11.92 28.29 1.39
CA LYS A 216 12.09 27.89 -0.01
C LYS A 216 13.45 28.32 -0.58
N GLU A 217 14.04 29.40 -0.09
CA GLU A 217 15.36 29.87 -0.54
C GLU A 217 16.45 28.87 -0.15
N LYS A 218 16.29 28.18 1.00
CA LYS A 218 17.19 27.11 1.46
C LYS A 218 17.09 25.83 0.65
N LEU A 219 16.07 25.69 -0.22
CA LEU A 219 15.86 24.51 -1.07
C LEU A 219 16.44 24.67 -2.49
N ARG A 220 17.02 25.83 -2.84
CA ARG A 220 17.59 26.06 -4.18
C ARG A 220 18.85 25.24 -4.47
N THR A 221 19.55 24.86 -3.41
CA THR A 221 20.79 24.07 -3.42
C THR A 221 20.54 22.57 -3.43
N VAL A 222 19.28 22.12 -3.44
CA VAL A 222 18.99 20.67 -3.43
C VAL A 222 19.55 20.02 -4.69
N GLU A 223 20.31 18.96 -4.48
CA GLU A 223 20.95 18.16 -5.52
C GLU A 223 20.48 16.70 -5.46
N TYR A 224 20.18 16.21 -4.26
CA TYR A 224 19.72 14.83 -4.04
C TYR A 224 18.32 14.81 -3.46
N VAL A 225 17.48 13.91 -3.97
CA VAL A 225 16.18 13.59 -3.38
C VAL A 225 16.09 12.09 -3.21
N ILE A 226 15.94 11.63 -1.97
CA ILE A 226 15.69 10.23 -1.64
C ILE A 226 14.20 10.08 -1.33
N VAL A 227 13.51 9.19 -2.04
CA VAL A 227 12.11 8.84 -1.82
C VAL A 227 12.06 7.41 -1.30
N ASP A 228 11.91 7.27 0.02
CA ASP A 228 11.85 5.96 0.64
C ASP A 228 10.45 5.35 0.58
N GLU A 229 10.41 4.02 0.60
CA GLU A 229 9.21 3.20 0.47
C GLU A 229 8.25 3.70 -0.61
N ILE A 230 8.79 3.98 -1.81
CA ILE A 230 8.08 4.66 -2.89
C ILE A 230 6.79 3.94 -3.29
N HIS A 231 6.71 2.61 -3.15
CA HIS A 231 5.49 1.82 -3.40
C HIS A 231 4.29 2.30 -2.57
N SER A 232 4.53 2.71 -1.32
CA SER A 232 3.50 3.17 -0.38
C SER A 232 2.96 4.56 -0.75
N LEU A 233 3.75 5.36 -1.48
CA LEU A 233 3.35 6.66 -2.00
C LEU A 233 2.72 6.54 -3.38
N ALA A 234 3.35 5.77 -4.28
CA ALA A 234 2.94 5.62 -5.66
C ALA A 234 1.48 5.14 -5.78
N ALA A 235 1.04 4.22 -4.92
CA ALA A 235 -0.32 3.64 -4.94
C ALA A 235 -1.45 4.61 -4.54
N ASN A 236 -1.18 5.89 -4.24
CA ASN A 236 -2.23 6.82 -3.79
C ASN A 236 -1.92 8.29 -4.13
N LYS A 237 -2.90 9.17 -3.87
CA LYS A 237 -2.80 10.61 -4.16
C LYS A 237 -1.67 11.34 -3.43
N ARG A 238 -1.06 10.77 -2.37
CA ARG A 238 0.15 11.36 -1.75
C ARG A 238 1.34 11.25 -2.69
N GLY A 239 1.47 10.14 -3.42
CA GLY A 239 2.44 10.01 -4.51
C GLY A 239 2.17 10.99 -5.64
N THR A 240 0.91 11.12 -6.08
CA THR A 240 0.52 12.12 -7.09
C THR A 240 0.90 13.55 -6.67
N HIS A 241 0.71 13.87 -5.40
CA HIS A 241 1.11 15.16 -4.81
C HIS A 241 2.64 15.32 -4.69
N LEU A 242 3.35 14.26 -4.32
CA LEU A 242 4.82 14.26 -4.28
C LEU A 242 5.40 14.49 -5.67
N ALA A 243 4.93 13.77 -6.70
CA ALA A 243 5.44 13.88 -8.07
C ALA A 243 5.41 15.33 -8.57
N VAL A 244 4.30 16.06 -8.34
CA VAL A 244 4.22 17.49 -8.71
C VAL A 244 5.06 18.37 -7.77
N SER A 245 5.22 18.00 -6.50
CA SER A 245 6.13 18.72 -5.58
C SER A 245 7.58 18.62 -6.05
N LEU A 246 8.02 17.47 -6.55
CA LEU A 246 9.36 17.26 -7.09
C LEU A 246 9.59 18.09 -8.36
N GLU A 247 8.62 18.17 -9.28
CA GLU A 247 8.77 19.03 -10.46
C GLU A 247 8.78 20.53 -10.12
N ARG A 248 8.07 20.94 -9.06
CA ARG A 248 8.14 22.31 -8.53
C ARG A 248 9.48 22.59 -7.84
N LEU A 249 10.09 21.59 -7.19
CA LEU A 249 11.43 21.68 -6.63
C LEU A 249 12.47 21.79 -7.76
N THR A 250 12.37 20.96 -8.80
CA THR A 250 13.22 21.06 -10.00
C THR A 250 13.09 22.42 -10.69
N GLU A 251 11.88 23.02 -10.76
CA GLU A 251 11.73 24.41 -11.24
C GLU A 251 12.45 25.41 -10.33
N LEU A 252 12.40 25.22 -9.01
CA LEU A 252 13.02 26.11 -8.04
C LEU A 252 14.55 26.06 -8.09
N THR A 253 15.15 24.88 -8.23
CA THR A 253 16.60 24.69 -8.33
C THR A 253 17.15 25.23 -9.66
N ARG A 254 16.46 25.00 -10.78
CA ARG A 254 16.85 25.52 -12.11
C ARG A 254 16.83 27.05 -12.21
N ASN A 255 16.03 27.70 -11.37
CA ASN A 255 15.97 29.17 -11.26
C ASN A 255 16.87 29.73 -10.14
N GLY A 256 17.64 28.87 -9.47
CA GLY A 256 18.57 29.23 -8.41
C GLY A 256 20.02 29.35 -8.89
N ASP A 257 20.95 29.35 -7.92
CA ASP A 257 22.38 29.56 -8.17
C ASP A 257 23.02 28.43 -9.00
N ARG A 258 22.40 27.23 -9.02
CA ARG A 258 22.82 26.08 -9.84
C ARG A 258 22.52 26.26 -11.35
N GLY A 259 21.68 27.22 -11.73
CA GLY A 259 21.39 27.54 -13.14
C GLY A 259 20.46 26.55 -13.86
N SER A 260 20.20 26.80 -15.15
CA SER A 260 19.18 26.09 -15.94
C SER A 260 19.48 24.61 -16.20
N GLU A 261 20.74 24.21 -16.12
CA GLU A 261 21.21 22.82 -16.27
C GLU A 261 21.17 22.05 -14.95
N ALA A 262 20.66 22.66 -13.86
CA ALA A 262 20.53 21.99 -12.59
C ALA A 262 19.61 20.76 -12.69
N GLU A 263 20.19 19.60 -12.40
CA GLU A 263 19.50 18.34 -12.24
C GLU A 263 19.52 17.91 -10.78
N ILE A 264 18.46 17.22 -10.40
CA ILE A 264 18.30 16.64 -9.07
C ILE A 264 18.39 15.14 -9.27
N THR A 265 19.37 14.50 -8.63
CA THR A 265 19.50 13.05 -8.57
C THR A 265 18.39 12.51 -7.67
N ARG A 266 17.45 11.77 -8.26
CA ARG A 266 16.32 11.15 -7.56
C ARG A 266 16.62 9.68 -7.31
N ILE A 267 16.55 9.30 -6.05
CA ILE A 267 16.85 7.96 -5.57
C ILE A 267 15.57 7.41 -4.93
N GLY A 268 14.98 6.37 -5.52
CA GLY A 268 13.81 5.70 -4.97
C GLY A 268 14.21 4.42 -4.25
N CYS A 269 13.64 4.16 -3.08
CA CYS A 269 13.86 2.90 -2.36
C CYS A 269 12.53 2.15 -2.21
N SER A 270 12.55 0.84 -2.43
CA SER A 270 11.39 -0.03 -2.18
C SER A 270 11.82 -1.45 -1.84
N ALA A 271 11.03 -2.17 -1.05
CA ALA A 271 11.18 -3.62 -0.89
C ALA A 271 10.47 -4.40 -1.99
N THR A 272 9.19 -4.10 -2.20
CA THR A 272 8.31 -4.90 -3.05
C THR A 272 7.52 -3.94 -3.94
N VAL A 273 7.96 -3.82 -5.21
CA VAL A 273 7.27 -2.97 -6.17
C VAL A 273 7.38 -3.55 -7.58
N GLU A 274 6.28 -3.42 -8.33
CA GLU A 274 6.14 -3.84 -9.72
C GLU A 274 5.14 -2.89 -10.42
N PRO A 275 5.26 -2.58 -11.72
CA PRO A 275 6.44 -2.79 -12.55
C PRO A 275 7.57 -1.81 -12.22
N LEU A 276 8.81 -2.30 -12.16
CA LEU A 276 9.98 -1.48 -11.83
C LEU A 276 10.13 -0.27 -12.77
N ASP A 277 9.98 -0.47 -14.08
CA ASP A 277 10.09 0.61 -15.09
C ASP A 277 9.01 1.69 -14.93
N GLY A 278 7.79 1.27 -14.57
CA GLY A 278 6.68 2.19 -14.32
C GLY A 278 6.93 3.06 -13.09
N ILE A 279 7.51 2.48 -12.04
CA ILE A 279 7.83 3.18 -10.79
C ILE A 279 9.08 4.05 -10.94
N ALA A 280 10.07 3.60 -11.70
CA ALA A 280 11.21 4.42 -12.10
C ALA A 280 10.74 5.66 -12.87
N SER A 281 9.84 5.47 -13.85
CA SER A 281 9.21 6.57 -14.59
C SER A 281 8.40 7.51 -13.68
N PHE A 282 7.73 6.96 -12.66
CA PHE A 282 7.00 7.74 -11.66
C PHE A 282 7.92 8.59 -10.78
N LEU A 283 9.05 8.03 -10.32
CA LEU A 283 10.07 8.71 -9.50
C LEU A 283 10.69 9.89 -10.27
N VAL A 284 11.16 9.64 -11.49
CA VAL A 284 11.97 10.62 -12.24
C VAL A 284 11.14 11.59 -13.06
N GLY A 285 9.89 11.24 -13.37
CA GLY A 285 9.03 12.08 -14.21
C GLY A 285 9.58 12.24 -15.63
N ARG A 286 9.21 13.34 -16.28
CA ARG A 286 9.55 13.64 -17.67
C ARG A 286 10.24 14.97 -17.79
N GLU A 287 11.00 15.14 -18.86
CA GLU A 287 11.58 16.41 -19.26
C GLU A 287 11.29 16.75 -20.71
N ARG A 288 11.36 18.05 -21.01
CA ARG A 288 11.17 18.54 -22.37
C ARG A 288 12.49 18.45 -23.13
N VAL A 289 12.47 17.69 -24.21
CA VAL A 289 13.60 17.51 -25.13
C VAL A 289 13.37 18.22 -26.47
N ALA A 290 12.12 18.56 -26.79
CA ALA A 290 11.74 19.26 -28.01
C ALA A 290 10.50 20.15 -27.82
N GLY A 291 10.30 21.10 -28.74
CA GLY A 291 9.18 22.05 -28.69
C GLY A 291 9.39 23.19 -27.69
N ALA A 292 8.38 24.03 -27.54
CA ALA A 292 8.37 25.15 -26.60
C ALA A 292 7.70 24.76 -25.26
N VAL A 293 8.08 25.46 -24.19
CA VAL A 293 7.44 25.31 -22.87
C VAL A 293 5.92 25.48 -23.01
N GLY A 294 5.16 24.50 -22.52
CA GLY A 294 3.69 24.45 -22.60
C GLY A 294 3.11 23.61 -23.75
N ASP A 295 3.92 23.21 -24.74
CA ASP A 295 3.48 22.32 -25.81
C ASP A 295 3.05 20.96 -25.24
N ALA A 296 2.07 20.30 -25.87
CA ALA A 296 1.58 19.00 -25.43
C ALA A 296 2.57 17.85 -25.67
N GLU A 297 3.40 17.99 -26.69
CA GLU A 297 4.37 16.98 -27.11
C GLU A 297 5.80 17.44 -26.81
N GLY A 298 6.78 16.57 -27.09
CA GLY A 298 8.21 16.86 -26.92
C GLY A 298 8.78 16.52 -25.54
N PHE A 299 8.08 15.67 -24.77
CA PHE A 299 8.56 15.16 -23.49
C PHE A 299 9.11 13.74 -23.60
N GLU A 300 10.23 13.48 -22.94
CA GLU A 300 10.79 12.14 -22.71
C GLU A 300 10.87 11.86 -21.21
N THR A 301 10.78 10.58 -20.83
CA THR A 301 11.01 10.18 -19.43
C THR A 301 12.49 10.35 -19.12
N ARG A 302 12.82 10.93 -17.97
CA ARG A 302 14.23 11.08 -17.56
C ARG A 302 14.87 9.70 -17.37
N ALA A 303 16.16 9.58 -17.63
CA ALA A 303 16.88 8.33 -17.41
C ALA A 303 16.82 7.93 -15.93
N CYS A 304 16.60 6.65 -15.67
CA CYS A 304 16.60 6.07 -14.33
C CYS A 304 17.15 4.65 -14.40
N GLU A 305 18.15 4.39 -13.60
CA GLU A 305 18.75 3.07 -13.47
C GLU A 305 18.00 2.25 -12.42
N VAL A 306 17.78 0.97 -12.70
CA VAL A 306 17.06 0.06 -11.81
C VAL A 306 18.04 -0.93 -11.20
N VAL A 307 18.16 -0.89 -9.88
CA VAL A 307 18.92 -1.85 -9.08
C VAL A 307 17.92 -2.85 -8.49
N ASP A 308 17.81 -4.03 -9.11
CA ASP A 308 16.90 -5.09 -8.68
C ASP A 308 17.64 -6.16 -7.86
N ALA A 309 17.52 -6.05 -6.54
CA ALA A 309 18.03 -7.01 -5.56
C ALA A 309 16.90 -7.59 -4.70
N ARG A 310 15.64 -7.61 -5.19
CA ARG A 310 14.45 -8.05 -4.44
C ARG A 310 14.53 -9.48 -3.90
N PHE A 311 15.34 -10.34 -4.53
CA PHE A 311 15.51 -11.75 -4.16
C PHE A 311 16.92 -12.07 -3.67
N ALA A 312 17.62 -11.07 -3.12
CA ALA A 312 18.96 -11.27 -2.54
C ALA A 312 18.96 -12.02 -1.21
N ARG A 313 17.79 -12.32 -0.63
CA ARG A 313 17.64 -13.02 0.65
C ARG A 313 16.86 -14.33 0.48
N GLU A 314 17.22 -15.34 1.27
CA GLU A 314 16.50 -16.60 1.36
C GLU A 314 15.34 -16.47 2.34
N PHE A 315 14.15 -16.94 1.95
CA PHE A 315 12.95 -16.95 2.77
C PHE A 315 12.57 -18.40 3.08
N ASP A 316 12.36 -18.70 4.37
CA ASP A 316 11.70 -19.92 4.83
C ASP A 316 10.23 -19.58 5.14
N LEU A 317 9.34 -19.83 4.17
CA LEU A 317 7.91 -19.61 4.31
C LEU A 317 7.20 -20.94 4.50
N GLU A 318 6.14 -20.98 5.31
CA GLU A 318 5.25 -22.15 5.39
C GLU A 318 3.80 -21.75 5.69
N LEU A 319 2.84 -22.33 4.96
CA LEU A 319 1.42 -22.25 5.25
C LEU A 319 1.00 -23.37 6.20
N ARG A 320 0.44 -22.98 7.34
CA ARG A 320 -0.11 -23.89 8.35
C ARG A 320 -1.62 -23.75 8.49
N THR A 321 -2.30 -24.86 8.75
CA THR A 321 -3.70 -24.82 9.18
C THR A 321 -3.96 -25.83 10.31
N PRO A 322 -4.68 -25.45 11.39
CA PRO A 322 -4.79 -26.32 12.58
C PRO A 322 -5.60 -27.60 12.39
N ALA A 323 -6.35 -27.73 11.29
CA ALA A 323 -7.14 -28.92 10.98
C ALA A 323 -7.31 -29.13 9.48
N ALA A 324 -7.28 -30.39 9.04
CA ALA A 324 -7.58 -30.76 7.66
C ALA A 324 -9.09 -30.69 7.32
N ASP A 325 -9.94 -30.57 8.34
CA ASP A 325 -11.39 -30.42 8.22
C ASP A 325 -11.85 -29.21 9.05
N LEU A 326 -11.92 -28.05 8.40
CA LEU A 326 -12.32 -26.79 9.03
C LEU A 326 -13.84 -26.65 9.20
N ILE A 327 -14.63 -27.61 8.70
CA ILE A 327 -16.11 -27.58 8.78
C ILE A 327 -16.58 -28.35 10.02
N HIS A 328 -16.05 -29.55 10.23
CA HIS A 328 -16.52 -30.45 11.31
C HIS A 328 -15.66 -30.38 12.57
N THR A 329 -14.42 -29.90 12.47
CA THR A 329 -13.60 -29.67 13.66
C THR A 329 -14.21 -28.54 14.49
N PRO A 330 -14.50 -28.74 15.79
CA PRO A 330 -15.03 -27.67 16.63
C PRO A 330 -14.13 -26.43 16.58
N ARG A 331 -14.73 -25.24 16.44
CA ARG A 331 -13.99 -23.98 16.36
C ARG A 331 -13.07 -23.76 17.57
N SER A 332 -13.48 -24.20 18.76
CA SER A 332 -12.64 -24.19 19.95
C SER A 332 -11.36 -25.02 19.76
N ALA A 333 -11.47 -26.22 19.20
CA ALA A 333 -10.31 -27.09 18.95
C ALA A 333 -9.37 -26.51 17.88
N VAL A 334 -9.91 -25.90 16.81
CA VAL A 334 -9.09 -25.18 15.80
C VAL A 334 -8.34 -24.02 16.46
N THR A 335 -9.04 -23.26 17.30
CA THR A 335 -8.47 -22.11 18.03
C THR A 335 -7.42 -22.56 19.04
N ASP A 336 -7.67 -23.64 19.77
CA ASP A 336 -6.75 -24.19 20.76
C ASP A 336 -5.46 -24.66 20.11
N ARG A 337 -5.56 -25.46 19.04
CA ARG A 337 -4.40 -25.90 18.25
C ARG A 337 -3.61 -24.74 17.64
N PHE A 338 -4.30 -23.69 17.16
CA PHE A 338 -3.63 -22.49 16.65
C PHE A 338 -2.77 -21.82 17.72
N TYR A 339 -3.34 -21.57 18.91
CA TYR A 339 -2.60 -20.90 19.99
C TYR A 339 -1.50 -21.79 20.58
N GLU A 340 -1.68 -23.11 20.62
CA GLU A 340 -0.62 -24.06 20.99
C GLU A 340 0.56 -23.98 20.01
N SER A 341 0.29 -24.10 18.70
CA SER A 341 1.35 -23.97 17.68
C SER A 341 2.00 -22.59 17.67
N LEU A 342 1.24 -21.51 17.92
CA LEU A 342 1.79 -20.16 18.02
C LEU A 342 2.71 -20.02 19.23
N HIS A 343 2.32 -20.57 20.38
CA HIS A 343 3.15 -20.56 21.58
C HIS A 343 4.44 -21.35 21.40
N GLU A 344 4.39 -22.54 20.80
CA GLU A 344 5.58 -23.34 20.47
C GLU A 344 6.55 -22.59 19.54
N LEU A 345 6.00 -21.85 18.57
CA LEU A 345 6.80 -20.98 17.70
C LEU A 345 7.45 -19.85 18.49
N ILE A 346 6.72 -19.17 19.37
CA ILE A 346 7.28 -18.10 20.22
C ILE A 346 8.38 -18.65 21.14
N GLU A 347 8.18 -19.81 21.78
CA GLU A 347 9.19 -20.40 22.69
C GLU A 347 10.47 -20.87 21.97
N SER A 348 10.41 -21.08 20.65
CA SER A 348 11.55 -21.54 19.85
C SER A 348 12.36 -20.41 19.20
N HIS A 349 11.95 -19.16 19.40
CA HIS A 349 12.52 -17.98 18.76
C HIS A 349 12.84 -16.90 19.80
N GLU A 350 13.75 -15.98 19.48
CA GLU A 350 14.13 -14.88 20.37
C GLU A 350 13.03 -13.82 20.45
N ASN A 351 12.49 -13.37 19.31
CA ASN A 351 11.43 -12.38 19.24
C ASN A 351 10.48 -12.73 18.10
N THR A 352 9.18 -12.80 18.37
CA THR A 352 8.16 -13.11 17.37
C THR A 352 7.24 -11.92 17.11
N LEU A 353 7.05 -11.57 15.83
CA LEU A 353 6.08 -10.57 15.40
C LEU A 353 4.86 -11.23 14.75
N VAL A 354 3.68 -11.06 15.37
CA VAL A 354 2.42 -11.66 14.92
C VAL A 354 1.52 -10.62 14.25
N PHE A 355 1.42 -10.68 12.94
CA PHE A 355 0.50 -9.86 12.15
C PHE A 355 -0.91 -10.44 12.12
N THR A 356 -1.88 -9.55 12.22
CA THR A 356 -3.30 -9.83 11.96
C THR A 356 -3.86 -8.75 11.03
N ASN A 357 -4.96 -9.05 10.34
CA ASN A 357 -5.56 -8.12 9.38
C ASN A 357 -6.40 -7.01 10.02
N SER A 358 -6.64 -7.04 11.34
CA SER A 358 -7.44 -6.02 12.03
C SER A 358 -6.84 -5.65 13.39
N ARG A 359 -7.17 -4.44 13.87
CA ARG A 359 -6.70 -3.97 15.19
C ARG A 359 -7.27 -4.83 16.32
N SER A 360 -8.55 -5.14 16.20
CA SER A 360 -9.28 -6.07 17.06
C SER A 360 -8.68 -7.48 17.06
N GLY A 361 -8.18 -7.94 15.90
CA GLY A 361 -7.47 -9.20 15.75
C GLY A 361 -6.19 -9.23 16.59
N ALA A 362 -5.36 -8.19 16.47
CA ALA A 362 -4.10 -8.10 17.20
C ALA A 362 -4.31 -8.10 18.73
N GLU A 363 -5.21 -7.24 19.23
CA GLU A 363 -5.54 -7.19 20.66
C GLU A 363 -6.09 -8.54 21.18
N ARG A 364 -6.99 -9.18 20.42
CA ARG A 364 -7.57 -10.48 20.79
C ARG A 364 -6.52 -11.58 20.82
N THR A 365 -5.61 -11.62 19.84
CA THR A 365 -4.51 -12.60 19.80
C THR A 365 -3.62 -12.45 21.03
N LEU A 366 -3.22 -11.23 21.38
CA LEU A 366 -2.42 -10.99 22.58
C LEU A 366 -3.17 -11.39 23.86
N GLN A 367 -4.44 -11.03 23.96
CA GLN A 367 -5.26 -11.35 25.12
C GLN A 367 -5.39 -12.86 25.31
N GLU A 368 -5.60 -13.62 24.23
CA GLU A 368 -5.69 -15.08 24.30
C GLU A 368 -4.36 -15.73 24.64
N LEU A 369 -3.23 -15.24 24.09
CA LEU A 369 -1.89 -15.70 24.50
C LEU A 369 -1.68 -15.53 26.00
N ARG A 370 -1.90 -14.32 26.54
CA ARG A 370 -1.78 -14.02 27.99
C ARG A 370 -2.77 -14.78 28.86
N ARG A 371 -3.93 -15.16 28.32
CA ARG A 371 -4.95 -15.92 29.06
C ARG A 371 -4.58 -17.41 29.15
N ARG A 372 -3.93 -17.94 28.11
CA ARG A 372 -3.66 -19.39 27.95
C ARG A 372 -2.28 -19.78 28.46
N PHE A 373 -1.30 -18.90 28.32
CA PHE A 373 0.12 -19.12 28.63
C PHE A 373 0.65 -18.03 29.57
N ASP A 374 1.89 -18.19 30.04
CA ASP A 374 2.51 -17.33 31.07
C ASP A 374 3.15 -16.06 30.47
N TYR A 375 2.38 -15.31 29.66
CA TYR A 375 2.80 -14.02 29.11
C TYR A 375 2.17 -12.85 29.88
N ASP A 376 2.90 -11.76 30.04
CA ASP A 376 2.40 -10.54 30.67
C ASP A 376 2.89 -9.25 29.98
N GLU A 377 2.88 -8.11 30.66
CA GLU A 377 3.33 -6.85 30.04
C GLU A 377 4.85 -6.75 29.89
N SER A 378 5.61 -7.58 30.59
CA SER A 378 7.07 -7.56 30.57
C SER A 378 7.67 -8.24 29.35
N ASP A 379 7.00 -9.24 28.78
CA ASP A 379 7.47 -10.06 27.66
C ASP A 379 6.59 -9.97 26.41
N SER A 380 5.43 -9.29 26.49
CA SER A 380 4.50 -9.21 25.36
C SER A 380 3.86 -7.84 25.15
N GLY A 381 3.49 -7.56 23.89
CA GLY A 381 2.92 -6.28 23.48
C GLY A 381 1.93 -6.35 22.32
N CYS A 382 1.14 -5.28 22.15
CA CYS A 382 0.30 -5.06 20.98
C CYS A 382 0.66 -3.69 20.38
N HIS A 383 0.67 -3.59 19.05
CA HIS A 383 0.97 -2.37 18.33
C HIS A 383 -0.05 -2.08 17.22
N HIS A 384 -0.73 -0.93 17.29
CA HIS A 384 -1.54 -0.37 16.21
C HIS A 384 -1.78 1.14 16.36
N GLY A 385 -2.26 1.79 15.29
CA GLY A 385 -2.43 3.24 15.21
C GLY A 385 -3.40 3.85 16.23
N SER A 386 -4.32 3.07 16.80
CA SER A 386 -5.25 3.53 17.86
C SER A 386 -4.64 3.57 19.26
N LEU A 387 -3.45 3.01 19.48
CA LEU A 387 -2.78 3.03 20.78
C LEU A 387 -2.16 4.40 21.07
N GLY A 388 -2.09 4.75 22.35
CA GLY A 388 -1.43 5.97 22.80
C GLY A 388 0.07 5.95 22.50
N GLU A 389 0.66 7.13 22.29
CA GLU A 389 2.08 7.30 21.94
C GLU A 389 3.01 6.56 22.91
N ALA A 390 2.82 6.74 24.23
CA ALA A 390 3.64 6.08 25.24
C ALA A 390 3.61 4.54 25.16
N GLN A 391 2.46 3.95 24.83
CA GLN A 391 2.33 2.50 24.69
C GLN A 391 3.04 2.00 23.43
N ARG A 392 2.92 2.74 22.32
CA ARG A 392 3.64 2.41 21.08
C ARG A 392 5.15 2.49 21.30
N THR A 393 5.63 3.59 21.86
CA THR A 393 7.06 3.78 22.17
C THR A 393 7.62 2.65 23.03
N ARG A 394 6.91 2.23 24.09
CA ARG A 394 7.33 1.09 24.92
C ARG A 394 7.48 -0.20 24.10
N VAL A 395 6.52 -0.49 23.21
CA VAL A 395 6.55 -1.70 22.39
C VAL A 395 7.66 -1.61 21.33
N GLU A 396 7.84 -0.45 20.72
CA GLU A 396 8.94 -0.18 19.77
C GLU A 396 10.32 -0.32 20.43
N GLU A 397 10.50 0.23 21.64
CA GLU A 397 11.73 0.10 22.43
C GLU A 397 11.99 -1.34 22.85
N GLY A 398 10.95 -2.06 23.31
CA GLY A 398 11.06 -3.46 23.72
C GLY A 398 11.44 -4.40 22.56
N LEU A 399 10.90 -4.17 21.36
CA LEU A 399 11.32 -4.90 20.14
C LEU A 399 12.76 -4.58 19.75
N LYS A 400 13.21 -3.33 19.95
CA LYS A 400 14.58 -2.92 19.64
C LYS A 400 15.61 -3.49 20.60
N SER A 401 15.24 -3.64 21.88
CA SER A 401 16.12 -4.18 22.92
C SER A 401 16.08 -5.71 23.03
N GLY A 402 15.14 -6.37 22.33
CA GLY A 402 14.91 -7.81 22.46
C GLY A 402 14.21 -8.19 23.77
N GLU A 403 13.65 -7.24 24.52
CA GLU A 403 12.99 -7.51 25.81
C GLU A 403 11.61 -8.19 25.67
N LEU A 404 10.99 -8.13 24.49
CA LEU A 404 9.66 -8.68 24.24
C LEU A 404 9.71 -9.95 23.40
N ASP A 405 9.37 -11.09 23.99
CA ASP A 405 9.27 -12.38 23.28
C ASP A 405 8.23 -12.33 22.14
N VAL A 406 7.11 -11.61 22.33
CA VAL A 406 6.04 -11.54 21.32
C VAL A 406 5.35 -10.18 21.22
N VAL A 407 5.23 -9.68 20.00
CA VAL A 407 4.39 -8.52 19.69
C VAL A 407 3.32 -8.88 18.67
N THR A 408 2.08 -8.54 18.98
CA THR A 408 0.96 -8.64 18.04
C THR A 408 0.70 -7.29 17.37
N THR A 409 0.35 -7.29 16.09
CA THR A 409 0.13 -6.05 15.36
C THR A 409 -0.89 -6.18 14.24
N SER A 410 -1.46 -5.04 13.86
CA SER A 410 -2.19 -4.88 12.59
C SER A 410 -1.19 -4.59 11.46
N THR A 411 -1.54 -3.79 10.45
CA THR A 411 -0.60 -3.36 9.40
C THR A 411 0.40 -2.29 9.85
N SER A 412 0.44 -1.92 11.14
CA SER A 412 1.19 -0.74 11.61
C SER A 412 2.71 -0.93 11.66
N LEU A 413 3.19 -2.16 11.87
CA LEU A 413 4.62 -2.50 11.88
C LEU A 413 5.08 -3.11 10.56
N GLU A 414 4.22 -3.08 9.52
CA GLU A 414 4.57 -3.52 8.17
C GLU A 414 5.70 -2.65 7.59
N LEU A 415 5.75 -1.38 7.99
CA LEU A 415 6.73 -0.38 7.55
C LEU A 415 7.49 0.27 8.72
N GLY A 416 8.81 0.38 8.55
CA GLY A 416 9.58 1.52 9.08
C GLY A 416 10.03 1.50 10.54
N ILE A 417 10.27 0.32 11.11
CA ILE A 417 11.05 0.17 12.35
C ILE A 417 12.09 -0.92 12.13
N ASP A 418 13.33 -0.64 12.51
CA ASP A 418 14.42 -1.62 12.59
C ASP A 418 14.30 -2.45 13.87
N MET A 419 14.34 -3.78 13.75
CA MET A 419 14.08 -4.75 14.84
C MET A 419 15.16 -5.84 14.82
N PRO A 420 16.36 -5.58 15.36
CA PRO A 420 17.53 -6.44 15.15
C PRO A 420 17.38 -7.86 15.74
N HIS A 421 16.55 -8.03 16.76
CA HIS A 421 16.33 -9.32 17.43
C HIS A 421 15.20 -10.16 16.82
N LEU A 422 14.45 -9.60 15.86
CA LEU A 422 13.28 -10.27 15.28
C LEU A 422 13.74 -11.40 14.34
N ASP A 423 13.46 -12.63 14.71
CA ASP A 423 13.84 -13.85 13.99
C ASP A 423 12.64 -14.63 13.43
N LEU A 424 11.41 -14.35 13.89
CA LEU A 424 10.18 -14.95 13.34
C LEU A 424 9.05 -13.95 13.08
N VAL A 425 8.43 -14.06 11.90
CA VAL A 425 7.15 -13.40 11.60
C VAL A 425 6.03 -14.42 11.42
N VAL A 426 4.94 -14.23 12.16
CA VAL A 426 3.70 -15.02 11.99
C VAL A 426 2.62 -14.13 11.38
N GLN A 427 1.99 -14.58 10.30
CA GLN A 427 0.89 -13.90 9.63
C GLN A 427 -0.41 -14.71 9.82
N VAL A 428 -1.38 -14.13 10.53
CA VAL A 428 -2.69 -14.77 10.77
C VAL A 428 -3.70 -14.34 9.70
N GLY A 429 -4.17 -15.31 8.92
CA GLY A 429 -4.97 -15.09 7.71
C GLY A 429 -4.13 -14.54 6.56
N SER A 430 -4.73 -14.43 5.38
CA SER A 430 -4.01 -13.92 4.21
C SER A 430 -3.66 -12.42 4.35
N PRO A 431 -2.44 -11.98 4.03
CA PRO A 431 -2.07 -10.57 4.00
C PRO A 431 -2.62 -9.82 2.76
N LYS A 432 -3.35 -10.51 1.87
CA LYS A 432 -4.07 -9.98 0.70
C LYS A 432 -3.23 -9.48 -0.47
N SER A 433 -1.90 -9.56 -0.36
CA SER A 433 -0.96 -9.39 -1.47
C SER A 433 0.37 -10.08 -1.15
N VAL A 434 1.11 -10.50 -2.17
CA VAL A 434 2.47 -11.05 -2.02
C VAL A 434 3.43 -9.95 -1.56
N ALA A 435 3.25 -8.73 -2.07
CA ALA A 435 4.02 -7.57 -1.65
C ALA A 435 3.94 -7.32 -0.14
N ALA A 436 2.75 -7.43 0.46
CA ALA A 436 2.55 -7.29 1.91
C ALA A 436 3.15 -8.45 2.70
N LEU A 437 3.02 -9.70 2.21
CA LEU A 437 3.68 -10.84 2.86
C LEU A 437 5.18 -10.62 2.97
N LEU A 438 5.84 -10.32 1.85
CA LEU A 438 7.30 -10.17 1.79
C LEU A 438 7.78 -8.95 2.61
N GLN A 439 6.98 -7.87 2.70
CA GLN A 439 7.30 -6.74 3.58
C GLN A 439 7.20 -7.11 5.06
N ARG A 440 6.15 -7.84 5.44
CA ARG A 440 5.93 -8.27 6.83
C ARG A 440 7.00 -9.27 7.26
N VAL A 441 7.19 -10.32 6.45
CA VAL A 441 8.14 -11.39 6.75
C VAL A 441 9.56 -10.88 6.66
N GLY A 442 9.88 -9.99 5.71
CA GLY A 442 11.20 -9.34 5.63
C GLY A 442 11.57 -8.45 6.82
N ARG A 443 10.72 -8.35 7.86
CA ARG A 443 11.09 -7.81 9.18
C ARG A 443 11.88 -8.81 10.02
N ALA A 444 11.85 -10.09 9.70
CA ALA A 444 12.69 -11.10 10.36
C ALA A 444 14.07 -11.22 9.71
N GLY A 445 15.06 -11.61 10.52
CA GLY A 445 16.46 -11.78 10.14
C GLY A 445 17.04 -10.46 9.65
N HIS A 446 17.70 -9.68 10.50
CA HIS A 446 18.18 -8.35 10.10
C HIS A 446 19.64 -8.35 9.60
N SER A 447 20.38 -9.44 9.80
CA SER A 447 21.78 -9.52 9.37
C SER A 447 21.91 -10.04 7.93
N PRO A 448 22.85 -9.49 7.13
CA PRO A 448 23.23 -10.11 5.86
C PRO A 448 23.58 -11.60 6.06
N GLY A 449 23.01 -12.47 5.24
CA GLY A 449 23.22 -13.93 5.31
C GLY A 449 22.19 -14.70 6.13
N GLU A 450 21.35 -14.04 6.94
CA GLU A 450 20.28 -14.71 7.70
C GLU A 450 19.08 -15.05 6.81
N THR A 451 18.56 -16.28 6.98
CA THR A 451 17.29 -16.73 6.41
C THR A 451 16.13 -16.01 7.10
N VAL A 452 15.18 -15.51 6.31
CA VAL A 452 13.97 -14.87 6.82
C VAL A 452 12.90 -15.92 7.08
N GLU A 453 12.57 -16.19 8.35
CA GLU A 453 11.52 -17.16 8.70
C GLU A 453 10.13 -16.52 8.81
N GLY A 454 9.15 -17.12 8.10
CA GLY A 454 7.77 -16.69 8.08
C GLY A 454 6.78 -17.86 8.15
N ARG A 455 5.74 -17.75 9.00
CA ARG A 455 4.66 -18.73 9.10
C ARG A 455 3.31 -18.08 8.85
N VAL A 456 2.55 -18.58 7.87
CA VAL A 456 1.19 -18.09 7.58
C VAL A 456 0.17 -19.07 8.14
N PHE A 457 -0.77 -18.61 8.94
CA PHE A 457 -1.85 -19.45 9.47
C PHE A 457 -3.18 -19.15 8.78
N ALA A 458 -3.69 -20.12 8.03
CA ALA A 458 -5.07 -20.07 7.51
C ALA A 458 -6.02 -20.72 8.53
N LEU A 459 -6.88 -19.90 9.13
CA LEU A 459 -7.90 -20.34 10.09
C LEU A 459 -9.29 -20.51 9.43
N ASP A 460 -9.41 -20.06 8.19
CA ASP A 460 -10.63 -20.08 7.39
C ASP A 460 -10.38 -20.81 6.06
N ARG A 461 -11.41 -21.49 5.58
CA ARG A 461 -11.35 -22.33 4.38
C ARG A 461 -11.21 -21.49 3.10
N ASP A 462 -11.87 -20.34 3.02
CA ASP A 462 -11.86 -19.50 1.83
C ASP A 462 -10.51 -18.80 1.66
N GLU A 463 -9.84 -18.49 2.78
CA GLU A 463 -8.48 -17.93 2.76
C GLU A 463 -7.41 -18.99 2.46
N LEU A 464 -7.70 -20.29 2.63
CA LEU A 464 -6.68 -21.33 2.49
C LEU A 464 -6.11 -21.43 1.06
N ILE A 465 -6.97 -21.38 0.04
CA ILE A 465 -6.53 -21.40 -1.37
C ILE A 465 -5.77 -20.11 -1.73
N GLU A 466 -6.20 -18.99 -1.15
CA GLU A 466 -5.57 -17.68 -1.33
C GLU A 466 -4.15 -17.70 -0.75
N CYS A 467 -3.98 -18.18 0.48
CA CYS A 467 -2.67 -18.34 1.10
C CYS A 467 -1.77 -19.33 0.35
N ALA A 468 -2.33 -20.44 -0.15
CA ALA A 468 -1.55 -21.43 -0.90
C ALA A 468 -0.99 -20.86 -2.20
N ALA A 469 -1.84 -20.18 -2.99
CA ALA A 469 -1.40 -19.49 -4.19
C ALA A 469 -0.40 -18.37 -3.87
N LEU A 470 -0.66 -17.60 -2.82
CA LEU A 470 0.20 -16.51 -2.37
C LEU A 470 1.62 -16.99 -2.04
N LEU A 471 1.78 -18.09 -1.29
CA LEU A 471 3.11 -18.64 -0.98
C LEU A 471 3.80 -19.22 -2.22
N ALA A 472 3.06 -19.95 -3.07
CA ALA A 472 3.62 -20.48 -4.32
C ALA A 472 4.18 -19.36 -5.21
N ARG A 473 3.45 -18.24 -5.32
CA ARG A 473 3.91 -17.08 -6.09
C ARG A 473 5.04 -16.31 -5.43
N ALA A 474 5.06 -16.24 -4.09
CA ALA A 474 6.18 -15.64 -3.37
C ALA A 474 7.51 -16.36 -3.64
N GLU A 475 7.51 -17.71 -3.68
CA GLU A 475 8.70 -18.51 -4.01
C GLU A 475 9.17 -18.32 -5.47
N GLU A 476 8.25 -18.04 -6.39
CA GLU A 476 8.55 -17.73 -7.79
C GLU A 476 9.06 -16.29 -8.00
N GLY A 477 9.07 -15.47 -6.95
CA GLY A 477 9.49 -14.08 -7.01
C GLY A 477 8.46 -13.14 -7.64
N PHE A 478 7.17 -13.50 -7.58
CA PHE A 478 6.10 -12.62 -8.02
C PHE A 478 5.86 -11.50 -7.00
N VAL A 479 5.55 -10.29 -7.49
CA VAL A 479 5.14 -9.14 -6.66
C VAL A 479 3.99 -8.41 -7.37
N ASP A 480 2.96 -8.04 -6.60
CA ASP A 480 1.78 -7.34 -7.11
C ASP A 480 2.12 -5.97 -7.71
N ARG A 481 1.42 -5.59 -8.80
CA ARG A 481 1.59 -4.28 -9.41
C ARG A 481 1.00 -3.16 -8.57
N VAL A 482 1.68 -2.02 -8.62
CA VAL A 482 1.22 -0.75 -8.07
C VAL A 482 0.72 0.15 -9.20
N PHE A 483 -0.48 0.70 -9.03
CA PHE A 483 -1.12 1.59 -10.00
C PHE A 483 -1.20 3.02 -9.44
N PRO A 484 -0.40 3.97 -9.97
CA PRO A 484 -0.48 5.36 -9.54
C PRO A 484 -1.77 6.04 -9.97
N PRO A 485 -2.48 6.78 -9.08
CA PRO A 485 -3.65 7.56 -9.49
C PRO A 485 -3.27 8.67 -10.47
N GLU A 486 -3.96 8.72 -11.60
CA GLU A 486 -3.66 9.64 -12.71
C GLU A 486 -4.67 10.79 -12.79
N GLY A 487 -4.23 11.94 -13.30
CA GLY A 487 -5.11 13.04 -13.66
C GLY A 487 -5.92 13.67 -12.51
N ALA A 488 -5.50 13.49 -11.25
CA ALA A 488 -6.28 13.88 -10.07
C ALA A 488 -6.52 15.40 -9.96
N TYR A 489 -7.73 15.90 -10.26
CA TYR A 489 -7.98 17.34 -10.33
C TYR A 489 -7.85 18.05 -8.98
N ASP A 490 -8.22 17.38 -7.89
CA ASP A 490 -8.13 17.90 -6.53
C ASP A 490 -6.68 18.15 -6.10
N VAL A 491 -5.75 17.28 -6.47
CA VAL A 491 -4.31 17.45 -6.27
C VAL A 491 -3.78 18.55 -7.19
N ALA A 492 -4.14 18.54 -8.47
CA ALA A 492 -3.73 19.58 -9.42
C ALA A 492 -4.16 20.98 -8.94
N ALA A 493 -5.37 21.12 -8.43
CA ALA A 493 -5.89 22.38 -7.87
C ALA A 493 -5.00 22.94 -6.75
N GLN A 494 -4.53 22.08 -5.84
CA GLN A 494 -3.61 22.49 -4.78
C GLN A 494 -2.28 22.98 -5.37
N HIS A 495 -1.70 22.25 -6.32
CA HIS A 495 -0.40 22.60 -6.88
C HIS A 495 -0.44 23.87 -7.74
N VAL A 496 -1.47 24.05 -8.57
CA VAL A 496 -1.67 25.29 -9.34
C VAL A 496 -1.85 26.48 -8.39
N TYR A 497 -2.63 26.32 -7.32
CA TYR A 497 -2.79 27.39 -6.34
C TYR A 497 -1.47 27.72 -5.61
N GLY A 498 -0.69 26.71 -5.23
CA GLY A 498 0.64 26.91 -4.65
C GLY A 498 1.62 27.62 -5.61
N MET A 499 1.63 27.22 -6.88
CA MET A 499 2.43 27.88 -7.92
C MET A 499 2.06 29.37 -8.08
N ALA A 500 0.77 29.66 -8.10
CA ALA A 500 0.21 31.02 -8.18
C ALA A 500 0.44 31.86 -6.91
N ILE A 501 0.53 31.23 -5.73
CA ILE A 501 0.86 31.88 -4.45
C ILE A 501 2.32 32.33 -4.40
N ASN A 502 3.20 31.56 -5.04
CA ASN A 502 4.63 31.83 -5.04
C ASN A 502 5.02 33.04 -5.86
N ARG A 503 4.49 33.15 -7.09
CA ARG A 503 4.68 34.28 -7.99
C ARG A 503 3.64 34.24 -9.11
N ILE A 504 3.47 35.37 -9.78
CA ILE A 504 2.79 35.43 -11.09
C ILE A 504 3.69 34.76 -12.11
N ARG A 505 3.11 33.96 -13.00
CA ARG A 505 3.84 33.16 -14.00
C ARG A 505 3.01 32.96 -15.27
N PRO A 506 3.64 32.66 -16.42
CA PRO A 506 2.94 32.22 -17.61
C PRO A 506 2.12 30.93 -17.39
N ASP A 507 0.94 30.86 -18.00
CA ASP A 507 0.05 29.69 -18.00
C ASP A 507 0.76 28.43 -18.52
N ARG A 508 1.56 28.61 -19.59
CA ARG A 508 2.36 27.54 -20.20
C ARG A 508 3.36 26.90 -19.23
N GLU A 509 3.90 27.64 -18.26
CA GLU A 509 4.80 27.07 -17.24
C GLU A 509 4.03 26.19 -16.25
N VAL A 510 2.80 26.56 -15.89
CA VAL A 510 1.93 25.73 -15.03
C VAL A 510 1.65 24.40 -15.71
N ARG A 511 1.30 24.45 -17.01
CA ARG A 511 1.03 23.28 -17.83
C ARG A 511 2.27 22.39 -17.97
N GLU A 512 3.43 22.98 -18.19
CA GLU A 512 4.72 22.29 -18.24
C GLU A 512 5.03 21.51 -16.95
N VAL A 513 4.90 22.16 -15.80
CA VAL A 513 5.18 21.52 -14.49
C VAL A 513 4.26 20.33 -14.25
N LEU A 514 2.97 20.44 -14.59
CA LEU A 514 2.06 19.30 -14.46
C LEU A 514 2.47 18.17 -15.40
N ARG A 515 2.66 18.42 -16.70
CA ARG A 515 2.97 17.36 -17.69
C ARG A 515 4.32 16.67 -17.49
N ARG A 516 5.28 17.33 -16.82
CA ARG A 516 6.54 16.69 -16.36
C ARG A 516 6.32 15.68 -15.24
N ALA A 517 5.27 15.83 -14.42
CA ALA A 517 4.96 14.84 -13.40
C ALA A 517 4.26 13.63 -14.04
N HIS A 518 4.77 12.42 -13.79
CA HIS A 518 4.27 11.19 -14.39
C HIS A 518 2.74 11.00 -14.31
N PRO A 519 2.06 11.28 -13.18
CA PRO A 519 0.61 11.13 -13.07
C PRO A 519 -0.23 12.07 -13.95
N TYR A 520 0.38 13.12 -14.52
CA TYR A 520 -0.28 14.10 -15.39
C TYR A 520 0.30 14.10 -16.80
N ARG A 521 1.06 13.06 -17.18
CA ARG A 521 1.65 12.91 -18.52
C ARG A 521 0.59 12.88 -19.64
N GLY A 522 -0.61 12.38 -19.33
CA GLY A 522 -1.77 12.35 -20.22
C GLY A 522 -2.78 13.48 -19.97
N PHE A 523 -2.44 14.50 -19.16
CA PHE A 523 -3.36 15.59 -18.83
C PHE A 523 -3.53 16.53 -20.04
N ASP A 524 -4.60 16.29 -20.78
CA ASP A 524 -4.91 16.96 -22.04
C ASP A 524 -5.43 18.39 -21.85
N ASP A 525 -5.68 19.06 -22.98
CA ASP A 525 -6.13 20.46 -22.96
C ASP A 525 -7.55 20.59 -22.40
N ALA A 526 -8.43 19.61 -22.63
CA ALA A 526 -9.80 19.64 -22.10
C ALA A 526 -9.80 19.52 -20.58
N ALA A 527 -9.00 18.63 -20.01
CA ALA A 527 -8.79 18.49 -18.58
C ALA A 527 -8.16 19.75 -17.98
N TYR A 528 -7.17 20.34 -18.66
CA TYR A 528 -6.54 21.58 -18.20
C TYR A 528 -7.52 22.75 -18.15
N GLU A 529 -8.33 22.94 -19.20
CA GLU A 529 -9.34 24.00 -19.23
C GLU A 529 -10.44 23.77 -18.19
N ARG A 530 -10.83 22.51 -17.96
CA ARG A 530 -11.77 22.13 -16.89
C ARG A 530 -11.27 22.50 -15.50
N LEU A 531 -9.99 22.22 -15.23
CA LEU A 531 -9.31 22.60 -14.00
C LEU A 531 -9.32 24.13 -13.81
N PHE A 532 -8.96 24.89 -14.85
CA PHE A 532 -8.92 26.34 -14.77
C PHE A 532 -10.29 26.97 -14.62
N ARG A 533 -11.32 26.46 -15.31
CA ARG A 533 -12.72 26.90 -15.11
C ARG A 533 -13.13 26.82 -13.64
N TYR A 534 -12.71 25.75 -12.94
CA TYR A 534 -12.90 25.63 -11.49
C TYR A 534 -12.08 26.66 -10.70
N LEU A 535 -10.78 26.76 -10.98
CA LEU A 535 -9.87 27.61 -10.21
C LEU A 535 -10.13 29.11 -10.38
N THR A 536 -10.64 29.54 -11.55
CA THR A 536 -11.06 30.92 -11.84
C THR A 536 -12.50 31.20 -11.42
N GLY A 537 -13.25 30.17 -11.01
CA GLY A 537 -14.65 30.29 -10.59
C GLY A 537 -15.58 30.66 -11.74
N ASP A 538 -15.27 30.19 -12.95
CA ASP A 538 -16.03 30.44 -14.19
C ASP A 538 -17.26 29.50 -14.30
N TYR A 539 -18.08 29.52 -13.25
CA TYR A 539 -19.38 28.87 -13.16
C TYR A 539 -20.36 29.80 -12.44
N ASP A 540 -21.59 29.87 -12.96
CA ASP A 540 -22.65 30.66 -12.37
C ASP A 540 -23.01 30.14 -10.95
N GLY A 541 -23.19 31.07 -10.00
CA GLY A 541 -23.67 30.74 -8.65
C GLY A 541 -22.62 30.21 -7.65
N LEU A 542 -21.35 30.07 -8.03
CA LEU A 542 -20.30 29.62 -7.09
C LEU A 542 -20.12 30.59 -5.91
N GLU A 543 -20.09 31.90 -6.18
CA GLU A 543 -19.92 32.92 -5.14
C GLU A 543 -21.10 32.91 -4.15
N ASP A 544 -22.33 32.66 -4.62
CA ASP A 544 -23.53 32.54 -3.79
C ASP A 544 -23.43 31.35 -2.81
N LYS A 545 -22.63 30.34 -3.16
CA LYS A 545 -22.32 29.17 -2.33
C LYS A 545 -21.05 29.35 -1.49
N ASN A 546 -20.49 30.55 -1.41
CA ASN A 546 -19.22 30.86 -0.74
C ASN A 546 -18.01 30.12 -1.33
N VAL A 547 -18.08 29.75 -2.61
CA VAL A 547 -16.97 29.15 -3.35
C VAL A 547 -16.28 30.25 -4.13
N TYR A 548 -15.13 30.70 -3.64
CA TYR A 548 -14.39 31.81 -4.24
C TYR A 548 -13.33 31.31 -5.23
N PRO A 549 -13.02 32.06 -6.30
CA PRO A 549 -11.91 31.72 -7.18
C PRO A 549 -10.57 31.71 -6.44
N LYS A 550 -9.69 30.78 -6.81
CA LYS A 550 -8.38 30.56 -6.18
C LYS A 550 -7.29 31.30 -6.95
N VAL A 551 -7.41 31.36 -8.27
CA VAL A 551 -6.46 32.04 -9.15
C VAL A 551 -7.21 33.02 -10.07
N TRP A 552 -6.47 33.92 -10.68
CA TRP A 552 -6.87 34.62 -11.90
C TRP A 552 -6.00 34.11 -13.05
N ARG A 553 -6.53 34.15 -14.28
CA ARG A 553 -5.87 33.71 -15.51
C ARG A 553 -6.26 34.67 -16.63
N ASP A 554 -5.37 35.59 -16.98
CA ASP A 554 -5.68 36.71 -17.87
C ASP A 554 -4.48 37.02 -18.77
N ALA A 555 -4.73 37.61 -19.93
CA ALA A 555 -3.67 38.10 -20.80
C ALA A 555 -2.98 39.32 -20.16
N ASN A 556 -1.65 39.38 -20.26
CA ASN A 556 -0.88 40.52 -19.77
C ASN A 556 -1.24 41.78 -20.56
N ASP A 557 -1.69 42.82 -19.85
CA ASP A 557 -2.16 44.05 -20.49
C ASP A 557 -1.01 44.81 -21.18
N PRO A 558 -1.32 45.72 -22.13
CA PRO A 558 -0.38 46.76 -22.57
C PRO A 558 0.11 47.64 -21.40
N PRO A 559 1.23 48.38 -21.53
CA PRO A 559 1.82 49.17 -20.43
C PRO A 559 0.92 50.21 -19.75
N ASP A 560 -0.17 50.62 -20.41
CA ASP A 560 -1.18 51.55 -19.90
C ASP A 560 -2.42 50.86 -19.28
N GLY A 561 -2.48 49.52 -19.30
CA GLY A 561 -3.54 48.74 -18.67
C GLY A 561 -3.37 48.52 -17.16
N GLU A 562 -4.43 48.06 -16.51
CA GLU A 562 -4.50 47.92 -15.05
C GLU A 562 -3.69 46.72 -14.54
N HIS A 563 -3.52 45.68 -15.36
CA HIS A 563 -2.85 44.43 -15.02
C HIS A 563 -1.63 44.15 -15.92
N HIS A 564 -0.78 45.17 -16.12
CA HIS A 564 0.49 45.03 -16.83
C HIS A 564 1.63 44.57 -15.92
N TYR A 565 2.31 43.52 -16.34
CA TYR A 565 3.52 42.99 -15.72
C TYR A 565 4.70 43.15 -16.69
N PRO A 566 5.65 44.07 -16.43
CA PRO A 566 6.70 44.44 -17.38
C PRO A 566 7.72 43.32 -17.63
N GLU A 567 7.73 42.32 -16.74
CA GLU A 567 8.58 41.12 -16.85
C GLU A 567 8.12 40.17 -17.98
N TYR A 568 6.88 40.32 -18.45
CA TYR A 568 6.26 39.42 -19.42
C TYR A 568 5.83 40.17 -20.69
N PRO A 569 5.79 39.49 -21.87
CA PRO A 569 5.26 40.09 -23.09
C PRO A 569 3.79 40.49 -22.95
N VAL A 570 3.37 41.54 -23.65
CA VAL A 570 1.95 41.91 -23.78
C VAL A 570 1.21 40.79 -24.50
N GLY A 571 0.04 40.41 -24.00
CA GLY A 571 -0.78 39.33 -24.55
C GLY A 571 -0.44 37.92 -24.05
N GLU A 572 0.67 37.73 -23.32
CA GLU A 572 1.00 36.46 -22.67
C GLU A 572 -0.06 36.12 -21.61
N THR A 573 -0.62 34.91 -21.63
CA THR A 573 -1.56 34.49 -20.58
C THR A 573 -0.80 34.21 -19.29
N LEU A 574 -1.13 34.95 -18.24
CA LEU A 574 -0.52 34.85 -16.93
C LEU A 574 -1.49 34.28 -15.90
N VAL A 575 -0.94 33.61 -14.90
CA VAL A 575 -1.67 33.04 -13.76
C VAL A 575 -1.11 33.62 -12.47
N GLY A 576 -1.99 34.02 -11.56
CA GLY A 576 -1.62 34.50 -10.24
C GLY A 576 -2.67 34.22 -9.17
N LYS A 577 -2.27 34.33 -7.90
CA LYS A 577 -3.18 34.07 -6.77
C LYS A 577 -4.31 35.09 -6.71
N ARG A 578 -5.52 34.65 -6.36
CA ARG A 578 -6.62 35.52 -5.95
C ARG A 578 -6.75 35.54 -4.43
N GLY A 579 -7.08 36.70 -3.86
CA GLY A 579 -7.30 36.86 -2.42
C GLY A 579 -6.05 37.12 -1.57
N ARG A 580 -6.26 37.83 -0.46
CA ARG A 580 -5.18 38.19 0.50
C ARG A 580 -4.78 37.04 1.42
N LEU A 581 -5.73 36.16 1.75
CA LEU A 581 -5.51 35.02 2.65
C LEU A 581 -4.96 33.77 1.96
N ALA A 582 -4.62 33.86 0.67
CA ALA A 582 -4.33 32.70 -0.15
C ALA A 582 -3.26 31.77 0.43
N ARG A 583 -2.13 32.34 0.86
CA ARG A 583 -1.04 31.59 1.48
C ARG A 583 -1.45 30.91 2.80
N VAL A 584 -2.23 31.60 3.63
CA VAL A 584 -2.72 31.04 4.90
C VAL A 584 -3.66 29.87 4.63
N ILE A 585 -4.62 30.05 3.72
CA ILE A 585 -5.56 29.00 3.31
C ILE A 585 -4.79 27.77 2.80
N TYR A 586 -3.82 27.97 1.91
CA TYR A 586 -2.99 26.89 1.39
C TYR A 586 -2.23 26.17 2.50
N MET A 587 -1.48 26.91 3.33
CA MET A 587 -0.66 26.33 4.40
C MET A 587 -1.44 25.55 5.47
N THR A 588 -2.73 25.83 5.66
CA THR A 588 -3.56 25.16 6.69
C THR A 588 -4.46 24.05 6.17
N ASN A 589 -4.56 23.87 4.84
CA ASN A 589 -5.48 22.94 4.19
C ASN A 589 -4.83 22.03 3.14
N VAL A 590 -3.56 22.24 2.76
CA VAL A 590 -2.84 21.40 1.79
C VAL A 590 -2.65 19.98 2.33
N GLY A 591 -2.79 18.98 1.45
CA GLY A 591 -2.63 17.57 1.74
C GLY A 591 -3.67 16.70 1.05
N THR A 592 -3.51 15.39 1.15
CA THR A 592 -4.41 14.40 0.51
C THR A 592 -5.00 13.38 1.48
N ILE A 593 -4.55 13.35 2.73
CA ILE A 593 -5.09 12.47 3.77
C ILE A 593 -6.47 13.02 4.20
N PRO A 594 -7.56 12.25 4.01
CA PRO A 594 -8.90 12.69 4.39
C PRO A 594 -9.11 12.63 5.92
N ASP A 595 -9.96 13.51 6.44
CA ASP A 595 -10.47 13.38 7.81
C ASP A 595 -11.51 12.25 7.86
N SER A 596 -11.36 11.32 8.82
CA SER A 596 -12.38 10.34 9.19
C SER A 596 -13.02 10.69 10.53
N PHE A 597 -14.22 10.19 10.78
CA PHE A 597 -14.94 10.36 12.04
C PHE A 597 -15.96 9.24 12.26
N THR A 598 -16.45 9.13 13.49
CA THR A 598 -17.55 8.23 13.86
C THR A 598 -18.90 8.93 13.71
N CYS A 599 -19.91 8.21 13.24
CA CYS A 599 -21.28 8.69 13.12
C CYS A 599 -22.15 8.14 14.26
N ASP A 600 -22.98 9.00 14.85
CA ASP A 600 -23.94 8.61 15.88
C ASP A 600 -25.18 7.98 15.22
N VAL A 601 -25.58 6.80 15.70
CA VAL A 601 -26.76 6.09 15.19
C VAL A 601 -27.97 6.40 16.07
N PHE A 602 -29.04 6.83 15.42
CA PHE A 602 -30.33 7.15 16.03
C PHE A 602 -31.45 6.35 15.38
N THR A 603 -32.44 5.92 16.16
CA THR A 603 -33.73 5.53 15.58
C THR A 603 -34.44 6.75 15.01
N ARG A 604 -35.39 6.57 14.10
CA ARG A 604 -36.21 7.69 13.60
C ARG A 604 -37.10 8.35 14.68
N ASP A 605 -37.21 7.75 15.86
CA ASP A 605 -37.82 8.35 17.06
C ASP A 605 -36.81 9.16 17.93
N ASP A 606 -35.64 9.49 17.35
CA ASP A 606 -34.54 10.25 17.99
C ASP A 606 -33.89 9.56 19.22
N GLU A 607 -33.96 8.24 19.31
CA GLU A 607 -33.27 7.45 20.35
C GLU A 607 -31.86 7.08 19.87
N TRP A 608 -30.82 7.43 20.64
CA TRP A 608 -29.44 7.03 20.35
C TRP A 608 -29.20 5.55 20.66
N VAL A 609 -28.60 4.81 19.73
CA VAL A 609 -28.39 3.36 19.84
C VAL A 609 -26.92 2.92 19.69
N GLY A 610 -26.01 3.82 19.29
CA GLY A 610 -24.58 3.55 19.24
C GLY A 610 -23.85 4.42 18.23
N THR A 611 -22.68 3.97 17.79
CA THR A 611 -21.85 4.67 16.79
C THR A 611 -21.35 3.71 15.72
N LEU A 612 -21.19 4.22 14.49
CA LEU A 612 -20.56 3.51 13.38
C LEU A 612 -19.33 4.28 12.89
N ASP A 613 -18.31 3.56 12.42
CA ASP A 613 -17.23 4.19 11.67
C ASP A 613 -17.77 4.67 10.31
N GLU A 614 -17.29 5.81 9.83
CA GLU A 614 -17.72 6.32 8.53
C GLU A 614 -17.41 5.37 7.37
N SER A 615 -16.34 4.59 7.44
CA SER A 615 -16.02 3.60 6.40
C SER A 615 -16.99 2.44 6.33
N TYR A 616 -17.72 2.17 7.41
CA TYR A 616 -18.82 1.23 7.42
C TYR A 616 -20.02 1.74 6.61
N LEU A 617 -20.19 3.05 6.49
CA LEU A 617 -21.32 3.62 5.75
C LEU A 617 -21.14 3.49 4.23
N ASP A 618 -19.92 3.25 3.73
CA ASP A 618 -19.68 3.02 2.31
C ASP A 618 -20.38 1.75 1.80
N THR A 619 -20.69 0.82 2.72
CA THR A 619 -21.24 -0.50 2.40
C THR A 619 -22.73 -0.59 2.69
N LEU A 620 -23.36 0.51 3.13
CA LEU A 620 -24.79 0.55 3.46
C LEU A 620 -25.57 1.29 2.38
N GLU A 621 -26.66 0.69 1.96
CA GLU A 621 -27.71 1.28 1.13
C GLU A 621 -29.03 1.37 1.90
N SER A 622 -29.93 2.26 1.47
CA SER A 622 -31.21 2.44 2.15
C SER A 622 -32.01 1.14 2.13
N GLY A 623 -32.38 0.64 3.32
CA GLY A 623 -33.03 -0.64 3.52
C GLY A 623 -32.10 -1.73 4.04
N ASP A 624 -30.78 -1.55 3.98
CA ASP A 624 -29.83 -2.52 4.51
C ASP A 624 -29.98 -2.70 6.01
N VAL A 625 -29.90 -3.94 6.47
CA VAL A 625 -30.01 -4.28 7.86
C VAL A 625 -28.62 -4.55 8.42
N PHE A 626 -28.30 -4.00 9.59
CA PHE A 626 -27.04 -4.26 10.28
C PHE A 626 -27.28 -4.47 11.78
N ALA A 627 -26.33 -5.13 12.45
CA ALA A 627 -26.37 -5.31 13.89
C ALA A 627 -25.55 -4.23 14.61
N LEU A 628 -26.08 -3.69 15.70
CA LEU A 628 -25.38 -2.73 16.57
C LEU A 628 -25.80 -2.97 18.02
N GLY A 629 -24.82 -3.22 18.89
CA GLY A 629 -25.08 -3.49 20.32
C GLY A 629 -25.95 -4.72 20.58
N GLY A 630 -25.98 -5.70 19.66
CA GLY A 630 -26.82 -6.91 19.75
C GLY A 630 -28.27 -6.72 19.27
N GLU A 631 -28.68 -5.51 18.93
CA GLU A 631 -29.96 -5.21 18.28
C GLU A 631 -29.78 -5.05 16.76
N ARG A 632 -30.88 -5.18 15.99
CA ARG A 632 -30.86 -5.09 14.53
C ARG A 632 -31.60 -3.88 14.02
N PHE A 633 -30.98 -3.23 13.04
CA PHE A 633 -31.41 -1.93 12.54
C PHE A 633 -31.39 -1.90 11.01
N ALA A 634 -32.49 -1.49 10.39
CA ALA A 634 -32.55 -1.16 8.98
C ALA A 634 -32.09 0.29 8.76
N PHE A 635 -30.98 0.47 8.04
CA PHE A 635 -30.48 1.75 7.57
C PHE A 635 -31.52 2.44 6.70
N ARG A 636 -31.74 3.74 6.92
CA ARG A 636 -32.69 4.54 6.14
C ARG A 636 -32.00 5.65 5.39
N TYR A 637 -31.34 6.52 6.14
CA TYR A 637 -30.62 7.65 5.58
C TYR A 637 -29.65 8.21 6.60
N ARG A 638 -28.66 8.94 6.10
CA ARG A 638 -27.74 9.75 6.88
C ARG A 638 -28.13 11.22 6.81
N ARG A 639 -27.82 11.98 7.86
CA ARG A 639 -27.86 13.44 7.86
C ARG A 639 -26.69 14.00 8.66
N GLY A 640 -25.65 14.48 7.98
CA GLY A 640 -24.43 14.94 8.63
C GLY A 640 -23.73 13.81 9.40
N SER A 641 -23.49 13.98 10.70
CA SER A 641 -22.90 12.94 11.56
C SER A 641 -23.90 11.97 12.19
N LYS A 642 -25.19 12.08 11.83
CA LYS A 642 -26.23 11.20 12.36
C LYS A 642 -26.69 10.20 11.31
N VAL A 643 -26.81 8.95 11.71
CA VAL A 643 -27.36 7.86 10.92
C VAL A 643 -28.72 7.52 11.48
N TYR A 644 -29.76 7.50 10.64
CA TYR A 644 -31.13 7.20 11.04
C TYR A 644 -31.54 5.79 10.62
N VAL A 645 -32.06 5.03 11.57
CA VAL A 645 -32.41 3.62 11.40
C VAL A 645 -33.80 3.28 11.94
N ASP A 646 -34.33 2.14 11.51
CA ASP A 646 -35.50 1.49 12.12
C ASP A 646 -35.10 0.19 12.80
N ARG A 647 -35.66 -0.10 13.97
CA ARG A 647 -35.57 -1.46 14.54
C ARG A 647 -36.24 -2.46 13.61
N THR A 648 -35.60 -3.59 13.37
CA THR A 648 -36.14 -4.65 12.52
C THR A 648 -35.84 -6.03 13.11
N SER A 649 -36.69 -7.00 12.79
CA SER A 649 -36.42 -8.42 13.06
C SER A 649 -35.81 -9.15 11.87
N GLU A 650 -35.69 -8.46 10.73
CA GLU A 650 -35.05 -9.00 9.53
C GLU A 650 -33.58 -9.33 9.81
N ARG A 651 -33.01 -10.21 8.98
CA ARG A 651 -31.59 -10.55 9.10
C ARG A 651 -30.76 -9.39 8.54
N PRO A 652 -29.61 -9.08 9.17
CA PRO A 652 -28.65 -8.15 8.61
C PRO A 652 -28.26 -8.54 7.19
N THR A 653 -28.18 -7.54 6.32
CA THR A 653 -27.71 -7.66 4.94
C THR A 653 -26.25 -7.21 4.81
N VAL A 654 -25.73 -6.46 5.79
CA VAL A 654 -24.36 -5.94 5.81
C VAL A 654 -23.65 -6.33 7.11
N PRO A 655 -22.47 -7.00 7.06
CA PRO A 655 -21.77 -7.47 8.26
C PRO A 655 -21.04 -6.38 9.03
N SER A 656 -21.16 -6.34 10.35
CA SER A 656 -20.59 -5.35 11.29
C SER A 656 -19.06 -5.16 11.26
N TRP A 657 -18.30 -6.11 10.69
CA TRP A 657 -16.83 -6.11 10.65
C TRP A 657 -16.24 -5.80 9.27
N PHE A 658 -17.07 -5.40 8.31
CA PHE A 658 -16.70 -5.28 6.90
C PHE A 658 -15.64 -4.19 6.61
N ALA A 659 -15.65 -3.10 7.39
CA ALA A 659 -14.84 -1.90 7.15
C ALA A 659 -13.34 -2.03 7.50
N GLU A 660 -12.94 -3.06 8.27
CA GLU A 660 -11.54 -3.25 8.68
C GLU A 660 -10.76 -4.26 7.83
N ARG A 661 -11.40 -4.95 6.87
CA ARG A 661 -10.73 -6.01 6.09
C ARG A 661 -9.95 -5.43 4.91
N LEU A 662 -8.70 -5.86 4.75
CA LEU A 662 -7.87 -5.57 3.59
C LEU A 662 -8.48 -6.24 2.33
N PRO A 663 -8.59 -5.52 1.19
CA PRO A 663 -9.04 -6.12 -0.07
C PRO A 663 -7.90 -6.92 -0.72
N LEU A 664 -8.25 -8.04 -1.35
CA LEU A 664 -7.35 -8.83 -2.19
C LEU A 664 -6.85 -7.97 -3.37
N SER A 665 -5.54 -8.00 -3.64
CA SER A 665 -4.98 -7.36 -4.82
C SER A 665 -5.50 -8.04 -6.10
N ALA A 666 -5.72 -7.24 -7.15
CA ALA A 666 -6.23 -7.76 -8.43
C ALA A 666 -5.27 -8.78 -9.06
N ASP A 667 -3.97 -8.59 -8.90
CA ASP A 667 -2.96 -9.49 -9.44
C ASP A 667 -2.94 -10.82 -8.69
N LEU A 668 -2.89 -10.83 -7.36
CA LEU A 668 -3.02 -12.08 -6.60
C LEU A 668 -4.36 -12.78 -6.87
N ALA A 669 -5.46 -12.05 -7.06
CA ALA A 669 -6.74 -12.64 -7.42
C ALA A 669 -6.66 -13.43 -8.74
N ARG A 670 -5.97 -12.89 -9.75
CA ARG A 670 -5.68 -13.60 -11.02
C ARG A 670 -4.78 -14.81 -10.79
N GLU A 671 -3.73 -14.68 -9.97
CA GLU A 671 -2.86 -15.82 -9.64
C GLU A 671 -3.60 -16.94 -8.90
N VAL A 672 -4.57 -16.59 -8.05
CA VAL A 672 -5.46 -17.56 -7.43
C VAL A 672 -6.32 -18.26 -8.49
N LEU A 673 -6.85 -17.56 -9.50
CA LEU A 673 -7.57 -18.20 -10.61
C LEU A 673 -6.69 -19.18 -11.39
N ASP A 674 -5.44 -18.80 -11.68
CA ASP A 674 -4.48 -19.68 -12.37
C ASP A 674 -4.17 -20.93 -11.53
N PHE A 675 -3.90 -20.75 -10.24
CA PHE A 675 -3.66 -21.84 -9.30
C PHE A 675 -4.88 -22.77 -9.18
N GLN A 676 -6.10 -22.19 -9.19
CA GLN A 676 -7.35 -22.95 -9.19
C GLN A 676 -7.54 -23.77 -10.47
N ALA A 677 -7.23 -23.19 -11.63
CA ALA A 677 -7.30 -23.89 -12.92
C ALA A 677 -6.31 -25.05 -12.95
N GLU A 678 -5.08 -24.84 -12.51
CA GLU A 678 -4.05 -25.88 -12.45
C GLU A 678 -4.43 -27.03 -11.50
N LEU A 679 -5.04 -26.70 -10.36
CA LEU A 679 -5.61 -27.67 -9.43
C LEU A 679 -6.73 -28.49 -10.10
N LEU A 680 -7.65 -27.80 -10.79
CA LEU A 680 -8.80 -28.43 -11.45
C LEU A 680 -8.37 -29.38 -12.57
N ASP A 681 -7.36 -29.01 -13.36
CA ASP A 681 -6.79 -29.86 -14.41
C ASP A 681 -6.23 -31.17 -13.86
N ARG A 682 -5.52 -31.10 -12.73
CA ARG A 682 -4.98 -32.28 -12.04
C ARG A 682 -6.07 -33.13 -11.40
N LEU A 683 -7.14 -32.49 -10.93
CA LEU A 683 -8.27 -33.19 -10.32
C LEU A 683 -9.11 -33.93 -11.36
N THR A 684 -9.31 -33.34 -12.54
CA THR A 684 -10.29 -33.80 -13.54
C THR A 684 -9.69 -34.44 -14.79
N GLY A 685 -8.36 -34.40 -14.96
CA GLY A 685 -7.69 -34.94 -16.14
C GLY A 685 -7.92 -36.44 -16.39
N ASP A 686 -7.73 -36.88 -17.63
CA ASP A 686 -8.00 -38.27 -18.06
C ASP A 686 -6.83 -39.25 -17.80
N GLY A 687 -5.78 -38.81 -17.11
CA GLY A 687 -4.57 -39.59 -16.86
C GLY A 687 -4.67 -40.54 -15.66
N PRO A 688 -3.82 -41.59 -15.59
CA PRO A 688 -3.74 -42.47 -14.41
C PRO A 688 -3.26 -41.73 -13.13
N ASN A 689 -2.73 -40.52 -13.30
CA ASN A 689 -2.28 -39.63 -12.25
C ASN A 689 -3.23 -38.43 -12.08
N ALA A 690 -4.54 -38.63 -12.22
CA ALA A 690 -5.55 -37.60 -11.95
C ALA A 690 -6.34 -37.90 -10.67
N GLY A 691 -7.08 -36.90 -10.19
CA GLY A 691 -7.91 -37.00 -8.98
C GLY A 691 -7.23 -36.45 -7.72
N PRO A 692 -7.85 -36.65 -6.53
CA PRO A 692 -7.37 -36.03 -5.29
C PRO A 692 -5.93 -36.38 -4.90
N ALA A 693 -5.46 -37.58 -5.26
CA ALA A 693 -4.08 -38.00 -4.99
C ALA A 693 -3.06 -37.18 -5.80
N ALA A 694 -3.39 -36.84 -7.05
CA ALA A 694 -2.56 -36.03 -7.93
C ALA A 694 -2.45 -34.59 -7.42
N VAL A 695 -3.60 -34.02 -7.01
CA VAL A 695 -3.65 -32.69 -6.38
C VAL A 695 -2.78 -32.67 -5.12
N ARG A 696 -2.90 -33.68 -4.24
CA ARG A 696 -2.04 -33.75 -3.04
C ARG A 696 -0.56 -33.88 -3.36
N ALA A 697 -0.19 -34.63 -4.39
CA ALA A 697 1.21 -34.78 -4.80
C ALA A 697 1.79 -33.48 -5.35
N TRP A 698 0.98 -32.69 -6.08
CA TRP A 698 1.36 -31.38 -6.56
C TRP A 698 1.44 -30.34 -5.44
N LEU A 699 0.43 -30.27 -4.56
CA LEU A 699 0.41 -29.30 -3.46
C LEU A 699 1.60 -29.46 -2.49
N ARG A 700 2.14 -30.68 -2.32
CA ARG A 700 3.34 -30.92 -1.50
C ARG A 700 4.66 -30.38 -2.09
N GLN A 701 4.63 -29.87 -3.32
CA GLN A 701 5.79 -29.21 -3.92
C GLN A 701 5.93 -27.77 -3.44
N PHE A 702 4.88 -27.21 -2.86
CA PHE A 702 4.84 -25.88 -2.26
C PHE A 702 4.99 -25.98 -0.73
N PRO A 703 5.33 -24.88 -0.05
CA PRO A 703 5.55 -24.81 1.39
C PRO A 703 4.22 -24.84 2.16
N LEU A 704 3.52 -25.97 2.09
CA LEU A 704 2.20 -26.19 2.69
C LEU A 704 2.26 -27.35 3.67
N ASP A 705 1.69 -27.17 4.85
CA ASP A 705 1.58 -28.25 5.81
C ASP A 705 0.63 -29.37 5.32
N GLY A 706 0.72 -30.53 5.98
CA GLY A 706 -0.10 -31.69 5.60
C GLY A 706 -1.60 -31.47 5.76
N ASN A 707 -2.04 -30.58 6.66
CA ASN A 707 -3.45 -30.27 6.86
C ASN A 707 -4.00 -29.44 5.69
N ALA A 708 -3.27 -28.42 5.25
CA ALA A 708 -3.61 -27.54 4.15
C ALA A 708 -3.75 -28.34 2.85
N VAL A 709 -2.78 -29.22 2.57
CA VAL A 709 -2.81 -30.13 1.42
C VAL A 709 -4.09 -30.99 1.42
N ARG A 710 -4.45 -31.57 2.57
CA ARG A 710 -5.66 -32.41 2.69
C ARG A 710 -6.95 -31.59 2.58
N ALA A 711 -7.00 -30.43 3.22
CA ALA A 711 -8.18 -29.56 3.21
C ALA A 711 -8.47 -29.03 1.80
N LEU A 712 -7.47 -28.55 1.07
CA LEU A 712 -7.62 -28.08 -0.31
C LEU A 712 -8.07 -29.19 -1.26
N ALA A 713 -7.37 -30.33 -1.24
CA ALA A 713 -7.71 -31.44 -2.13
C ALA A 713 -9.14 -31.95 -1.89
N ARG A 714 -9.57 -32.03 -0.63
CA ARG A 714 -10.93 -32.42 -0.24
C ARG A 714 -11.97 -31.41 -0.71
N MET A 715 -11.72 -30.13 -0.44
CA MET A 715 -12.62 -29.03 -0.80
C MET A 715 -12.97 -29.03 -2.30
N TYR A 716 -11.97 -29.16 -3.17
CA TYR A 716 -12.20 -29.16 -4.61
C TYR A 716 -12.78 -30.49 -5.13
N ASP A 717 -12.43 -31.63 -4.53
CA ASP A 717 -13.08 -32.91 -4.85
C ASP A 717 -14.58 -32.85 -4.56
N GLU A 718 -14.96 -32.36 -3.37
CA GLU A 718 -16.36 -32.19 -2.98
C GLU A 718 -17.09 -31.21 -3.91
N GLN A 719 -16.47 -30.08 -4.27
CA GLN A 719 -17.02 -29.12 -5.22
C GLN A 719 -17.33 -29.77 -6.58
N VAL A 720 -16.33 -30.45 -7.15
CA VAL A 720 -16.45 -31.05 -8.49
C VAL A 720 -17.46 -32.20 -8.49
N ARG A 721 -17.53 -32.99 -7.43
CA ARG A 721 -18.53 -34.08 -7.30
C ARG A 721 -19.94 -33.55 -7.11
N TYR A 722 -20.10 -32.41 -6.44
CA TYR A 722 -21.40 -31.79 -6.18
C TYR A 722 -21.96 -31.05 -7.41
N ALA A 723 -21.19 -30.09 -7.93
CA ALA A 723 -21.66 -29.14 -8.94
C ALA A 723 -20.96 -29.27 -10.31
N GLY A 724 -20.00 -30.21 -10.43
CA GLY A 724 -19.22 -30.44 -11.65
C GLY A 724 -18.00 -29.54 -11.76
N ALA A 725 -17.06 -29.90 -12.65
CA ALA A 725 -15.85 -29.10 -12.89
C ALA A 725 -16.16 -27.68 -13.36
N ASP A 726 -17.26 -27.52 -14.10
CA ASP A 726 -17.70 -26.22 -14.60
C ASP A 726 -18.29 -25.28 -13.56
N SER A 727 -18.42 -25.73 -12.31
CA SER A 727 -18.80 -24.88 -11.18
C SER A 727 -17.63 -24.11 -10.57
N VAL A 728 -16.40 -24.32 -11.04
CA VAL A 728 -15.21 -23.64 -10.54
C VAL A 728 -14.86 -22.48 -11.46
N SER A 729 -14.68 -21.28 -10.90
CA SER A 729 -14.17 -20.12 -11.64
C SER A 729 -12.69 -20.33 -12.01
N THR A 730 -12.33 -19.99 -13.24
CA THR A 730 -10.98 -20.09 -13.82
C THR A 730 -10.66 -18.77 -14.55
N PRO A 731 -9.43 -18.57 -15.04
CA PRO A 731 -9.07 -17.33 -15.76
C PRO A 731 -9.96 -17.03 -16.96
N ASP A 732 -10.57 -18.05 -17.55
CA ASP A 732 -11.47 -18.04 -18.70
C ASP A 732 -12.94 -18.36 -18.34
N ARG A 733 -13.31 -18.41 -17.05
CA ARG A 733 -14.69 -18.73 -16.61
C ARG A 733 -15.13 -17.99 -15.34
N LEU A 734 -16.27 -17.31 -15.44
CA LEU A 734 -17.11 -16.91 -14.31
C LEU A 734 -18.21 -17.93 -14.08
N VAL A 735 -18.62 -18.10 -12.83
CA VAL A 735 -19.70 -19.03 -12.47
C VAL A 735 -20.77 -18.31 -11.67
N VAL A 736 -22.03 -18.50 -12.07
CA VAL A 736 -23.23 -18.05 -11.37
C VAL A 736 -23.96 -19.28 -10.84
N GLU A 737 -24.01 -19.44 -9.51
CA GLU A 737 -24.84 -20.46 -8.87
C GLU A 737 -26.18 -19.86 -8.46
N GLU A 738 -27.30 -20.48 -8.85
CA GLU A 738 -28.67 -20.12 -8.46
C GLU A 738 -29.18 -21.13 -7.42
N GLU A 739 -29.48 -20.64 -6.22
CA GLU A 739 -30.15 -21.41 -5.16
C GLU A 739 -31.62 -20.97 -5.03
N LEU A 740 -32.52 -21.94 -5.01
CA LEU A 740 -33.94 -21.74 -4.77
C LEU A 740 -34.31 -22.06 -3.31
N ASP A 741 -34.03 -21.13 -2.40
CA ASP A 741 -34.38 -21.29 -1.00
C ASP A 741 -35.89 -21.13 -0.76
N ARG A 742 -36.58 -22.28 -0.81
CA ARG A 742 -38.00 -22.40 -0.52
C ARG A 742 -38.34 -22.23 0.96
N SER A 743 -37.37 -22.42 1.85
CA SER A 743 -37.57 -22.30 3.30
C SER A 743 -37.68 -20.82 3.71
N GLU A 744 -36.86 -19.96 3.13
CA GLU A 744 -36.88 -18.50 3.35
C GLU A 744 -37.64 -17.73 2.28
N TYR A 745 -38.17 -18.42 1.28
CA TYR A 745 -38.84 -17.82 0.12
C TYR A 745 -37.94 -16.79 -0.59
N LYS A 746 -36.66 -17.15 -0.74
CA LYS A 746 -35.64 -16.36 -1.43
C LYS A 746 -35.10 -17.11 -2.64
N ARG A 747 -34.71 -16.35 -3.64
CA ARG A 747 -33.85 -16.78 -4.73
C ARG A 747 -32.50 -16.12 -4.49
N ARG A 748 -31.46 -16.93 -4.30
CA ARG A 748 -30.10 -16.46 -4.08
C ARG A 748 -29.24 -16.76 -5.30
N PHE A 749 -28.32 -15.86 -5.59
CA PHE A 749 -27.28 -16.07 -6.59
C PHE A 749 -25.92 -15.90 -5.93
N TYR A 750 -24.99 -16.79 -6.25
CA TYR A 750 -23.59 -16.71 -5.84
C TYR A 750 -22.74 -16.57 -7.11
N VAL A 751 -22.15 -15.39 -7.30
CA VAL A 751 -21.32 -15.09 -8.46
C VAL A 751 -19.87 -15.28 -8.05
N HIS A 752 -19.24 -16.35 -8.54
CA HIS A 752 -17.83 -16.64 -8.34
C HIS A 752 -16.99 -15.83 -9.32
N SER A 753 -16.30 -14.83 -8.80
CA SER A 753 -15.52 -13.84 -9.53
C SER A 753 -14.29 -13.48 -8.68
N THR A 754 -13.21 -14.23 -8.86
CA THR A 754 -11.96 -14.03 -8.10
C THR A 754 -11.11 -12.95 -8.77
N TYR A 755 -11.61 -11.71 -8.75
CA TYR A 755 -10.93 -10.51 -9.25
C TYR A 755 -10.63 -9.49 -8.14
N GLY A 756 -10.95 -9.83 -6.89
CA GLY A 756 -10.78 -8.96 -5.73
C GLY A 756 -12.00 -8.09 -5.45
N ARG A 757 -12.08 -7.58 -4.21
CA ARG A 757 -13.30 -6.92 -3.72
C ARG A 757 -13.65 -5.61 -4.44
N ARG A 758 -12.67 -4.83 -4.91
CA ARG A 758 -12.93 -3.56 -5.62
C ARG A 758 -13.69 -3.82 -6.92
N PHE A 759 -13.20 -4.77 -7.71
CA PHE A 759 -13.86 -5.24 -8.91
C PHE A 759 -15.26 -5.80 -8.60
N ASN A 760 -15.38 -6.66 -7.58
CA ASN A 760 -16.66 -7.29 -7.26
C ASN A 760 -17.69 -6.28 -6.72
N ASP A 761 -17.27 -5.25 -5.99
CA ASP A 761 -18.17 -4.17 -5.55
C ASP A 761 -18.72 -3.41 -6.76
N GLY A 762 -17.85 -2.97 -7.68
CA GLY A 762 -18.27 -2.31 -8.92
C GLY A 762 -19.17 -3.19 -9.80
N LEU A 763 -18.79 -4.44 -10.04
CA LEU A 763 -19.57 -5.37 -10.86
C LEU A 763 -20.92 -5.69 -10.22
N SER A 764 -20.95 -5.91 -8.90
CA SER A 764 -22.19 -6.22 -8.18
C SER A 764 -23.21 -5.08 -8.28
N ARG A 765 -22.76 -3.82 -8.30
CA ARG A 765 -23.64 -2.64 -8.45
C ARG A 765 -24.26 -2.56 -9.84
N LEU A 766 -23.48 -2.83 -10.90
CA LEU A 766 -24.00 -2.92 -12.27
C LEU A 766 -25.06 -4.02 -12.38
N VAL A 767 -24.74 -5.21 -11.86
CA VAL A 767 -25.67 -6.35 -11.89
C VAL A 767 -26.91 -6.07 -11.05
N ALA A 768 -26.76 -5.53 -9.84
CA ALA A 768 -27.89 -5.19 -8.97
C ALA A 768 -28.81 -4.15 -9.60
N ALA A 769 -28.25 -3.10 -10.22
CA ALA A 769 -29.03 -2.10 -10.95
C ALA A 769 -29.80 -2.74 -12.13
N ALA A 770 -29.16 -3.61 -12.91
CA ALA A 770 -29.80 -4.33 -14.01
C ALA A 770 -30.91 -5.28 -13.51
N VAL A 771 -30.69 -6.01 -12.40
CA VAL A 771 -31.69 -6.89 -11.78
C VAL A 771 -32.87 -6.07 -11.25
N ALA A 772 -32.62 -4.97 -10.54
CA ALA A 772 -33.67 -4.10 -10.01
C ALA A 772 -34.55 -3.55 -11.14
N ASN A 773 -33.94 -3.07 -12.23
CA ASN A 773 -34.64 -2.57 -13.42
C ASN A 773 -35.50 -3.65 -14.11
N ARG A 774 -35.05 -4.92 -14.13
CA ARG A 774 -35.78 -6.04 -14.76
C ARG A 774 -36.88 -6.61 -13.86
N THR A 775 -36.76 -6.52 -12.53
CA THR A 775 -37.63 -7.25 -11.58
C THR A 775 -38.56 -6.38 -10.74
N ASP A 776 -38.32 -5.06 -10.68
CA ASP A 776 -39.01 -4.11 -9.79
C ASP A 776 -38.98 -4.60 -8.32
N ALA A 777 -37.80 -5.07 -7.90
CA ALA A 777 -37.56 -5.60 -6.57
C ALA A 777 -36.22 -5.09 -6.03
N ASN A 778 -36.17 -4.89 -4.71
CA ASN A 778 -34.92 -4.62 -4.02
C ASN A 778 -34.06 -5.88 -4.06
N VAL A 779 -32.78 -5.69 -4.38
CA VAL A 779 -31.77 -6.74 -4.43
C VAL A 779 -30.86 -6.53 -3.25
N ALA A 780 -30.76 -7.50 -2.35
CA ALA A 780 -29.74 -7.47 -1.32
C ALA A 780 -28.43 -7.98 -1.93
N VAL A 781 -27.33 -7.26 -1.67
CA VAL A 781 -26.01 -7.56 -2.22
C VAL A 781 -25.02 -7.73 -1.07
N ALA A 782 -24.21 -8.78 -1.11
CA ALA A 782 -23.04 -8.92 -0.24
C ALA A 782 -21.80 -9.22 -1.08
N VAL A 783 -20.70 -8.51 -0.81
CA VAL A 783 -19.50 -8.53 -1.66
C VAL A 783 -18.31 -9.12 -0.90
N ALA A 784 -17.52 -9.95 -1.57
CA ALA A 784 -16.27 -10.50 -1.06
C ALA A 784 -15.16 -10.45 -2.12
N ASP A 785 -13.95 -10.85 -1.72
CA ASP A 785 -12.79 -10.87 -2.61
C ASP A 785 -12.92 -11.88 -3.76
N ARG A 786 -13.66 -12.98 -3.53
CA ARG A 786 -13.84 -14.09 -4.47
C ARG A 786 -15.17 -14.07 -5.24
N GLY A 787 -16.00 -13.05 -5.01
CA GLY A 787 -17.31 -12.94 -5.64
C GLY A 787 -18.29 -12.08 -4.87
N PHE A 788 -19.56 -12.16 -5.24
CA PHE A 788 -20.64 -11.49 -4.54
C PHE A 788 -21.91 -12.34 -4.59
N SER A 789 -22.83 -12.09 -3.66
CA SER A 789 -24.13 -12.75 -3.62
C SER A 789 -25.27 -11.74 -3.80
N LEU A 790 -26.33 -12.20 -4.45
CA LEU A 790 -27.56 -11.45 -4.67
C LEU A 790 -28.72 -12.21 -4.06
N ALA A 791 -29.62 -11.54 -3.33
CA ALA A 791 -30.84 -12.16 -2.82
C ALA A 791 -32.07 -11.34 -3.17
N LEU A 792 -33.10 -12.04 -3.67
CA LEU A 792 -34.39 -11.47 -4.05
C LEU A 792 -35.53 -12.42 -3.68
N PRO A 793 -36.79 -11.94 -3.60
CA PRO A 793 -37.93 -12.81 -3.33
C PRO A 793 -38.06 -13.93 -4.38
N LEU A 794 -38.37 -15.16 -3.94
CA LEU A 794 -38.39 -16.36 -4.78
C LEU A 794 -39.27 -16.26 -6.05
N ASN A 795 -40.34 -15.44 -6.00
CA ASN A 795 -41.25 -15.22 -7.12
C ASN A 795 -40.71 -14.28 -8.21
N ARG A 796 -39.60 -13.60 -7.96
CA ARG A 796 -38.93 -12.73 -8.93
C ARG A 796 -37.94 -13.57 -9.73
N LYS A 797 -38.25 -13.80 -11.01
CA LYS A 797 -37.39 -14.54 -11.93
C LYS A 797 -36.44 -13.59 -12.63
N VAL A 798 -35.17 -13.92 -12.65
CA VAL A 798 -34.12 -13.16 -13.33
C VAL A 798 -33.03 -14.12 -13.76
N ASP A 799 -32.36 -13.78 -14.86
CA ASP A 799 -31.22 -14.51 -15.40
C ASP A 799 -29.96 -13.65 -15.18
N VAL A 800 -29.23 -13.93 -14.10
CA VAL A 800 -28.02 -13.16 -13.74
C VAL A 800 -26.86 -13.45 -14.70
N ALA A 801 -26.72 -14.69 -15.16
CA ALA A 801 -25.71 -15.04 -16.17
C ALA A 801 -25.97 -14.31 -17.49
N GLY A 802 -27.23 -14.25 -17.92
CA GLY A 802 -27.64 -13.45 -19.07
C GLY A 802 -27.39 -11.95 -18.87
N ILE A 803 -27.63 -11.40 -17.68
CA ILE A 803 -27.30 -10.00 -17.37
C ILE A 803 -25.80 -9.73 -17.55
N LEU A 804 -24.93 -10.59 -17.01
CA LEU A 804 -23.49 -10.45 -17.15
C LEU A 804 -23.05 -10.51 -18.62
N ALA A 805 -23.66 -11.38 -19.42
CA ALA A 805 -23.39 -11.51 -20.85
C ALA A 805 -23.94 -10.33 -21.68
N ASP A 806 -24.97 -9.63 -21.18
CA ASP A 806 -25.61 -8.49 -21.85
C ASP A 806 -24.93 -7.14 -21.53
N LEU A 807 -23.97 -7.09 -20.60
CA LEU A 807 -23.25 -5.85 -20.27
C LEU A 807 -22.44 -5.37 -21.49
N ASP A 808 -22.49 -4.06 -21.77
CA ASP A 808 -21.77 -3.46 -22.90
C ASP A 808 -20.45 -2.85 -22.43
N PRO A 809 -19.28 -3.33 -22.93
CA PRO A 809 -17.97 -2.81 -22.51
C PRO A 809 -17.79 -1.32 -22.83
N GLU A 810 -18.51 -0.76 -23.81
CA GLU A 810 -18.43 0.67 -24.15
C GLU A 810 -19.14 1.56 -23.13
N THR A 811 -20.18 1.04 -22.44
CA THR A 811 -21.01 1.82 -21.50
C THR A 811 -20.72 1.54 -20.02
N VAL A 812 -19.92 0.53 -19.67
CA VAL A 812 -19.59 0.14 -18.28
C VAL A 812 -19.30 1.35 -17.37
N ARG A 813 -18.50 2.32 -17.85
CA ARG A 813 -18.15 3.51 -17.05
C ARG A 813 -19.34 4.42 -16.80
N GLU A 814 -20.19 4.62 -17.80
CA GLU A 814 -21.38 5.45 -17.70
C GLU A 814 -22.45 4.77 -16.83
N ASP A 815 -22.69 3.48 -17.05
CA ASP A 815 -23.64 2.68 -16.28
C ASP A 815 -23.23 2.61 -14.79
N LEU A 816 -21.94 2.43 -14.50
CA LEU A 816 -21.44 2.42 -13.13
C LEU A 816 -21.52 3.82 -12.50
N ARG A 817 -21.26 4.88 -13.29
CA ARG A 817 -21.46 6.26 -12.87
C ARG A 817 -22.91 6.53 -12.49
N GLU A 818 -23.88 5.98 -13.21
CA GLU A 818 -25.31 6.06 -12.86
C GLU A 818 -25.64 5.22 -11.62
N ALA A 819 -25.12 4.00 -11.52
CA ALA A 819 -25.38 3.09 -10.39
C ALA A 819 -24.93 3.66 -9.04
N VAL A 820 -23.89 4.51 -9.01
CA VAL A 820 -23.43 5.16 -7.77
C VAL A 820 -24.13 6.49 -7.47
N GLN A 821 -24.97 7.02 -8.36
CA GLN A 821 -25.69 8.27 -8.10
C GLN A 821 -26.67 8.10 -6.94
N GLY A 822 -26.73 9.12 -6.08
CA GLY A 822 -27.63 9.12 -4.92
C GLY A 822 -27.20 8.23 -3.74
N THR A 823 -26.08 7.51 -3.86
CA THR A 823 -25.51 6.71 -2.76
C THR A 823 -24.80 7.59 -1.72
N ASP A 824 -24.57 7.05 -0.51
CA ASP A 824 -23.72 7.73 0.49
C ASP A 824 -22.22 7.72 0.09
N LEU A 825 -21.83 6.77 -0.76
CA LEU A 825 -20.49 6.65 -1.32
C LEU A 825 -20.10 7.91 -2.11
N ILE A 826 -20.95 8.37 -3.04
CA ILE A 826 -20.67 9.61 -3.79
C ILE A 826 -20.60 10.84 -2.88
N GLN A 827 -21.44 10.91 -1.84
CA GLN A 827 -21.45 12.04 -0.90
C GLN A 827 -20.14 12.13 -0.12
N ARG A 828 -19.64 10.99 0.37
CA ARG A 828 -18.39 10.92 1.12
C ARG A 828 -17.20 11.32 0.26
N TYR A 829 -17.05 10.72 -0.92
CA TYR A 829 -15.89 11.01 -1.78
C TYR A 829 -15.95 12.43 -2.33
N PHE A 830 -17.15 12.98 -2.58
CA PHE A 830 -17.28 14.39 -2.92
C PHE A 830 -16.80 15.28 -1.78
N ARG A 831 -17.13 14.98 -0.52
CA ARG A 831 -16.57 15.73 0.63
C ARG A 831 -15.05 15.67 0.65
N ILE A 832 -14.49 14.48 0.49
CA ILE A 832 -13.03 14.26 0.51
C ILE A 832 -12.36 15.11 -0.59
N ASN A 833 -12.84 15.02 -1.82
CA ASN A 833 -12.26 15.73 -2.96
C ASN A 833 -12.55 17.22 -2.93
N ALA A 834 -13.69 17.65 -2.39
CA ALA A 834 -13.97 19.05 -2.12
C ALA A 834 -13.01 19.64 -1.05
N GLY A 835 -12.66 18.86 -0.02
CA GLY A 835 -11.64 19.25 0.95
C GLY A 835 -10.26 19.41 0.30
N ARG A 836 -9.82 18.37 -0.41
CA ARG A 836 -8.52 18.34 -1.13
C ARG A 836 -8.42 19.45 -2.18
N ALA A 837 -9.48 19.71 -2.96
CA ALA A 837 -9.50 20.74 -3.98
C ALA A 837 -9.58 22.18 -3.43
N LEU A 838 -9.66 22.35 -2.09
CA LEU A 838 -9.87 23.65 -1.43
C LEU A 838 -11.23 24.29 -1.79
N LEU A 839 -12.20 23.46 -2.15
CA LEU A 839 -13.61 23.85 -2.27
C LEU A 839 -14.22 24.05 -0.88
N ILE A 840 -13.99 23.10 0.02
CA ILE A 840 -14.38 23.16 1.43
C ILE A 840 -13.12 23.35 2.26
N LEU A 841 -12.99 24.53 2.88
CA LEU A 841 -11.84 24.82 3.75
C LEU A 841 -12.07 24.22 5.13
N LYS A 842 -11.19 23.30 5.55
CA LYS A 842 -11.12 22.77 6.91
C LYS A 842 -10.79 23.88 7.90
N ARG A 843 -9.77 24.69 7.61
CA ARG A 843 -9.34 25.82 8.45
C ARG A 843 -9.49 27.13 7.73
N TYR A 844 -10.23 28.07 8.34
CA TYR A 844 -10.45 29.39 7.78
C TYR A 844 -10.60 30.45 8.88
N LYS A 845 -9.79 31.52 8.82
CA LYS A 845 -9.82 32.66 9.77
C LYS A 845 -9.77 32.24 11.26
N GLY A 846 -9.02 31.20 11.58
CA GLY A 846 -8.87 30.68 12.94
C GLY A 846 -9.98 29.73 13.40
N TYR A 847 -10.98 29.49 12.55
CA TYR A 847 -11.99 28.45 12.76
C TYR A 847 -11.55 27.14 12.11
N GLU A 848 -11.79 26.02 12.77
CA GLU A 848 -11.58 24.66 12.24
C GLU A 848 -12.93 23.94 12.16
N LYS A 849 -13.31 23.52 10.95
CA LYS A 849 -14.49 22.70 10.72
C LYS A 849 -14.20 21.26 11.09
N SER A 850 -15.03 20.70 11.97
CA SER A 850 -15.13 19.26 12.20
C SER A 850 -15.52 18.51 10.92
N ALA A 851 -15.20 17.22 10.85
CA ALA A 851 -15.56 16.39 9.69
C ALA A 851 -17.08 16.35 9.45
N ALA A 852 -17.89 16.39 10.52
CA ALA A 852 -19.35 16.51 10.45
C ALA A 852 -19.82 17.81 9.75
N GLU A 853 -19.22 18.95 10.06
CA GLU A 853 -19.55 20.23 9.40
C GLU A 853 -19.09 20.27 7.96
N GLN A 854 -17.97 19.59 7.66
CA GLN A 854 -17.50 19.40 6.28
C GLN A 854 -18.51 18.56 5.49
N GLN A 855 -19.05 17.48 6.07
CA GLN A 855 -20.08 16.64 5.46
C GLN A 855 -21.34 17.44 5.11
N VAL A 856 -21.88 18.22 6.05
CA VAL A 856 -23.06 19.07 5.78
C VAL A 856 -22.77 20.08 4.67
N SER A 857 -21.56 20.65 4.64
CA SER A 857 -21.14 21.56 3.56
C SER A 857 -21.10 20.84 2.20
N ALA A 858 -20.61 19.60 2.17
CA ALA A 858 -20.49 18.79 0.97
C ALA A 858 -21.87 18.38 0.42
N GLU A 859 -22.80 17.94 1.25
CA GLU A 859 -24.18 17.60 0.85
C GLU A 859 -24.88 18.77 0.14
N MET A 860 -24.73 19.99 0.68
CA MET A 860 -25.30 21.20 0.07
C MET A 860 -24.64 21.59 -1.26
N LEU A 861 -23.34 21.30 -1.41
CA LEU A 861 -22.56 21.62 -2.60
C LEU A 861 -22.68 20.56 -3.68
N LEU A 862 -22.92 19.29 -3.33
CA LEU A 862 -23.00 18.19 -4.28
C LEU A 862 -24.17 18.36 -5.26
N SER A 863 -25.37 18.69 -4.73
CA SER A 863 -26.53 18.96 -5.58
C SER A 863 -26.29 20.12 -6.55
N PHE A 864 -25.67 21.20 -6.07
CA PHE A 864 -25.27 22.33 -6.90
C PHE A 864 -24.19 21.95 -7.93
N ALA A 865 -23.19 21.16 -7.53
CA ALA A 865 -22.11 20.72 -8.40
C ALA A 865 -22.61 19.77 -9.51
N ALA A 866 -23.65 18.98 -9.24
CA ALA A 866 -24.26 18.10 -10.25
C ALA A 866 -24.93 18.90 -11.40
N ASP A 867 -25.39 20.12 -11.12
CA ASP A 867 -25.95 21.01 -12.14
C ASP A 867 -24.87 21.74 -12.97
N LEU A 868 -23.59 21.66 -12.58
CA LEU A 868 -22.47 22.31 -13.25
C LEU A 868 -21.80 21.37 -14.26
N GLU A 869 -21.89 21.71 -15.54
CA GLU A 869 -21.29 20.93 -16.63
C GLU A 869 -19.76 20.83 -16.49
N GLY A 870 -19.25 19.61 -16.37
CA GLY A 870 -17.82 19.33 -16.30
C GLY A 870 -17.14 19.89 -15.05
N PHE A 871 -17.83 20.02 -13.92
CA PHE A 871 -17.22 20.56 -12.70
C PHE A 871 -16.06 19.69 -12.19
N ALA A 872 -14.83 20.23 -12.22
CA ALA A 872 -13.59 19.48 -11.96
C ALA A 872 -13.60 18.63 -10.68
N VAL A 873 -14.17 19.15 -9.58
CA VAL A 873 -14.23 18.44 -8.29
C VAL A 873 -15.19 17.24 -8.34
N LEU A 874 -16.32 17.38 -9.05
CA LEU A 874 -17.28 16.28 -9.22
C LEU A 874 -16.70 15.21 -10.16
N GLU A 875 -16.04 15.64 -11.23
CA GLU A 875 -15.38 14.74 -12.18
C GLU A 875 -14.25 13.96 -11.51
N GLU A 876 -13.47 14.59 -10.63
CA GLU A 876 -12.51 13.89 -9.78
C GLU A 876 -13.16 12.90 -8.82
N THR A 877 -14.34 13.24 -8.31
CA THR A 877 -15.08 12.34 -7.43
C THR A 877 -15.48 11.07 -8.16
N TYR A 878 -16.00 11.19 -9.37
CA TYR A 878 -16.29 10.02 -10.19
C TYR A 878 -15.03 9.28 -10.61
N ARG A 879 -13.96 9.99 -10.97
CA ARG A 879 -12.67 9.35 -11.30
C ARG A 879 -12.16 8.48 -10.14
N GLU A 880 -12.01 9.03 -8.94
CA GLU A 880 -11.53 8.28 -7.76
C GLU A 880 -12.45 7.13 -7.36
N LEU A 881 -13.76 7.29 -7.48
CA LEU A 881 -14.70 6.20 -7.18
C LEU A 881 -14.61 5.07 -8.19
N LEU A 882 -14.74 5.40 -9.47
CA LEU A 882 -14.84 4.39 -10.53
C LEU A 882 -13.50 3.67 -10.72
N GLU A 883 -12.39 4.40 -10.73
CA GLU A 883 -11.07 3.82 -10.98
C GLU A 883 -10.46 3.25 -9.69
N ASP A 884 -10.29 4.07 -8.65
CA ASP A 884 -9.50 3.65 -7.49
C ASP A 884 -10.27 2.71 -6.54
N ARG A 885 -11.61 2.80 -6.52
CA ARG A 885 -12.46 2.06 -5.56
C ARG A 885 -13.27 0.93 -6.17
N LEU A 886 -13.72 1.07 -7.41
CA LEU A 886 -14.62 0.12 -8.06
C LEU A 886 -13.99 -0.60 -9.26
N ASP A 887 -12.71 -0.33 -9.59
CA ASP A 887 -11.95 -0.98 -10.66
C ASP A 887 -12.72 -1.06 -12.00
N VAL A 888 -13.22 0.10 -12.45
CA VAL A 888 -14.01 0.20 -13.68
C VAL A 888 -13.26 -0.30 -14.92
N ASP A 889 -11.93 -0.14 -14.95
CA ASP A 889 -11.09 -0.62 -16.05
C ASP A 889 -10.99 -2.14 -16.07
N GLY A 890 -10.80 -2.78 -14.90
CA GLY A 890 -10.86 -4.24 -14.78
C GLY A 890 -12.23 -4.79 -15.16
N ILE A 891 -13.32 -4.14 -14.72
CA ILE A 891 -14.69 -4.55 -15.09
C ILE A 891 -14.88 -4.48 -16.60
N ARG A 892 -14.45 -3.38 -17.24
CA ARG A 892 -14.53 -3.23 -18.69
C ARG A 892 -13.74 -4.33 -19.41
N GLU A 893 -12.52 -4.64 -18.95
CA GLU A 893 -11.71 -5.74 -19.51
C GLU A 893 -12.44 -7.08 -19.41
N ALA A 894 -13.04 -7.39 -18.26
CA ALA A 894 -13.80 -8.63 -18.07
C ALA A 894 -15.04 -8.70 -18.97
N VAL A 895 -15.80 -7.60 -19.07
CA VAL A 895 -16.99 -7.52 -19.95
C VAL A 895 -16.61 -7.63 -21.42
N ASP A 896 -15.50 -7.01 -21.84
CA ASP A 896 -14.97 -7.13 -23.20
C ASP A 896 -14.59 -8.59 -23.52
N ARG A 897 -13.93 -9.27 -22.59
CA ARG A 897 -13.61 -10.71 -22.73
C ARG A 897 -14.86 -11.59 -22.78
N ILE A 898 -15.92 -11.26 -22.04
CA ILE A 898 -17.20 -11.96 -22.11
C ILE A 898 -17.83 -11.76 -23.50
N ALA A 899 -17.87 -10.52 -23.99
CA ALA A 899 -18.41 -10.17 -25.31
C ALA A 899 -17.62 -10.83 -26.46
N ALA A 900 -16.30 -10.97 -26.32
CA ALA A 900 -15.43 -11.67 -27.26
C ALA A 900 -15.55 -13.20 -27.20
N GLY A 901 -16.07 -13.76 -26.09
CA GLY A 901 -16.16 -15.19 -25.84
C GLY A 901 -14.89 -15.80 -25.22
N ASP A 902 -13.94 -14.97 -24.76
CA ASP A 902 -12.70 -15.36 -24.08
C ASP A 902 -12.87 -15.56 -22.57
N LEU A 903 -14.02 -15.15 -22.01
CA LEU A 903 -14.44 -15.38 -20.63
C LEU A 903 -15.87 -15.93 -20.61
N ALA A 904 -16.03 -17.21 -20.35
CA ALA A 904 -17.32 -17.87 -20.30
C ALA A 904 -18.09 -17.49 -19.01
N VAL A 905 -19.42 -17.36 -19.11
CA VAL A 905 -20.31 -17.18 -17.95
C VAL A 905 -21.17 -18.44 -17.81
N GLU A 906 -20.81 -19.31 -16.87
CA GLU A 906 -21.52 -20.56 -16.61
C GLU A 906 -22.64 -20.35 -15.59
N HIS A 907 -23.79 -20.98 -15.81
CA HIS A 907 -24.92 -20.94 -14.88
C HIS A 907 -25.22 -22.34 -14.34
N ARG A 908 -25.31 -22.47 -13.01
CA ARG A 908 -25.59 -23.72 -12.32
C ARG A 908 -26.74 -23.52 -11.33
N VAL A 909 -27.75 -24.38 -11.40
CA VAL A 909 -28.83 -24.40 -10.41
C VAL A 909 -28.51 -25.47 -9.39
N VAL A 910 -28.51 -25.10 -8.11
CA VAL A 910 -28.14 -25.97 -6.99
C VAL A 910 -29.24 -26.00 -5.93
N ASP A 911 -29.38 -27.13 -5.24
CA ASP A 911 -30.35 -27.29 -4.15
C ASP A 911 -29.85 -26.73 -2.80
N SER A 912 -28.53 -26.59 -2.67
CA SER A 912 -27.82 -25.98 -1.55
C SER A 912 -26.60 -25.22 -2.10
N PRO A 913 -26.07 -24.18 -1.44
CA PRO A 913 -24.82 -23.56 -1.85
C PRO A 913 -23.75 -24.64 -2.04
N SER A 914 -22.93 -24.54 -3.09
CA SER A 914 -21.81 -25.48 -3.28
C SER A 914 -20.72 -25.26 -2.23
N PRO A 915 -19.79 -26.21 -2.03
CA PRO A 915 -18.66 -25.99 -1.13
C PRO A 915 -17.99 -24.62 -1.34
N LEU A 916 -17.61 -24.23 -2.56
CA LEU A 916 -16.95 -22.95 -2.83
C LEU A 916 -17.86 -21.73 -2.63
N ALA A 917 -19.18 -21.91 -2.55
CA ALA A 917 -20.15 -20.85 -2.29
C ALA A 917 -20.45 -20.65 -0.80
N PHE A 918 -19.97 -21.52 0.10
CA PHE A 918 -20.29 -21.45 1.53
C PHE A 918 -19.99 -20.08 2.15
N GLY A 919 -18.82 -19.49 1.89
CA GLY A 919 -18.52 -18.14 2.40
C GLY A 919 -19.43 -17.06 1.83
N LEU A 920 -19.73 -17.10 0.53
CA LEU A 920 -20.68 -16.16 -0.08
C LEU A 920 -22.10 -16.31 0.47
N ALA A 921 -22.49 -17.54 0.84
CA ALA A 921 -23.76 -17.84 1.46
C ALA A 921 -23.83 -17.33 2.91
N THR A 922 -22.80 -17.57 3.71
CA THR A 922 -22.77 -17.13 5.12
C THR A 922 -22.64 -15.61 5.25
N LEU A 923 -22.05 -14.90 4.27
CA LEU A 923 -21.99 -13.43 4.27
C LEU A 923 -23.37 -12.76 4.31
N VAL A 924 -24.39 -13.36 3.70
CA VAL A 924 -25.78 -12.85 3.71
C VAL A 924 -26.49 -13.15 5.04
N ASP A 925 -25.98 -14.11 5.81
CA ASP A 925 -26.60 -14.65 7.02
C ASP A 925 -25.84 -14.27 8.33
N SER A 926 -24.70 -13.59 8.22
CA SER A 926 -23.66 -13.59 9.27
C SER A 926 -23.99 -12.86 10.57
N ASP A 927 -24.84 -11.84 10.59
CA ASP A 927 -24.92 -10.96 11.77
C ASP A 927 -26.05 -11.31 12.75
N THR A 928 -26.53 -12.56 12.74
CA THR A 928 -27.50 -13.05 13.73
C THR A 928 -27.02 -14.20 14.58
N VAL A 929 -25.79 -14.62 14.34
CA VAL A 929 -25.34 -15.95 14.66
C VAL A 929 -24.09 -15.80 15.53
N ILE A 930 -24.16 -16.34 16.75
CA ILE A 930 -22.98 -16.51 17.58
C ILE A 930 -22.00 -17.37 16.77
N ALA A 931 -20.68 -17.22 16.95
CA ALA A 931 -19.67 -18.01 16.22
C ALA A 931 -19.98 -19.53 16.13
N ASP A 932 -20.75 -20.05 17.08
CA ASP A 932 -21.27 -21.42 17.14
C ASP A 932 -22.38 -21.73 16.11
N ASP A 933 -23.28 -20.80 15.77
CA ASP A 933 -24.30 -21.06 14.75
C ASP A 933 -23.75 -20.93 13.32
N GLU A 934 -22.62 -20.23 13.08
CA GLU A 934 -21.99 -20.12 11.75
C GLU A 934 -21.40 -21.48 11.37
N SER A 935 -20.72 -22.08 12.35
CA SER A 935 -20.21 -23.45 12.28
C SER A 935 -21.35 -24.46 12.14
N ALA A 936 -22.55 -24.17 12.66
CA ALA A 936 -23.73 -25.01 12.47
C ALA A 936 -24.30 -24.88 11.07
N VAL A 937 -24.42 -23.66 10.53
CA VAL A 937 -24.88 -23.40 9.15
C VAL A 937 -23.93 -24.02 8.12
N LEU A 938 -22.61 -23.86 8.30
CA LEU A 938 -21.60 -24.49 7.43
C LEU A 938 -21.72 -26.02 7.46
N ARG A 939 -21.90 -26.63 8.63
CA ARG A 939 -22.13 -28.07 8.74
C ARG A 939 -23.45 -28.51 8.11
N GLU A 940 -24.49 -27.68 8.18
CA GLU A 940 -25.77 -27.96 7.52
C GLU A 940 -25.63 -27.93 6.00
N PHE A 941 -25.01 -26.89 5.44
CA PHE A 941 -24.72 -26.82 4.00
C PHE A 941 -23.86 -28.01 3.55
N HIS A 942 -22.81 -28.33 4.30
CA HIS A 942 -21.96 -29.48 4.00
C HIS A 942 -22.73 -30.80 4.09
N ALA A 943 -23.58 -31.00 5.09
CA ALA A 943 -24.39 -32.20 5.21
C ALA A 943 -25.31 -32.41 3.99
N ARG A 944 -25.92 -31.33 3.47
CA ARG A 944 -26.73 -31.38 2.24
C ARG A 944 -25.90 -31.75 1.01
N VAL A 945 -24.70 -31.16 0.87
CA VAL A 945 -23.74 -31.50 -0.19
C VAL A 945 -23.37 -32.98 -0.12
N MET A 946 -23.03 -33.50 1.07
CA MET A 946 -22.63 -34.89 1.28
C MET A 946 -23.77 -35.87 0.97
N GLU A 947 -25.01 -35.53 1.35
CA GLU A 947 -26.20 -36.31 1.02
C GLU A 947 -26.39 -36.42 -0.50
N GLU A 948 -26.18 -35.34 -1.24
CA GLU A 948 -26.35 -35.29 -2.70
C GLU A 948 -25.26 -36.07 -3.45
N ILE A 949 -24.00 -36.03 -2.99
CA ILE A 949 -22.90 -36.81 -3.60
C ILE A 949 -22.87 -38.30 -3.16
N GLY A 950 -23.83 -38.73 -2.32
CA GLY A 950 -24.02 -40.12 -1.93
C GLY A 950 -23.05 -40.64 -0.85
N GLU A 951 -22.48 -39.75 -0.03
CA GLU A 951 -21.62 -40.11 1.10
C GLU A 951 -22.31 -39.81 2.44
N THR A 952 -22.21 -40.76 3.40
CA THR A 952 -22.75 -40.54 4.75
C THR A 952 -21.94 -39.42 5.44
N PRO A 953 -22.59 -38.41 6.07
CA PRO A 953 -21.88 -37.40 6.86
C PRO A 953 -20.97 -38.07 7.90
N ARG A 954 -19.67 -37.80 7.86
CA ARG A 954 -18.71 -38.44 8.78
C ARG A 954 -18.79 -37.77 10.14
N SER A 955 -18.87 -38.57 11.21
CA SER A 955 -18.88 -38.08 12.59
C SER A 955 -17.48 -37.61 13.02
N ALA A 956 -17.42 -36.49 13.73
CA ALA A 956 -16.19 -35.84 14.23
C ALA A 956 -15.26 -36.73 15.10
N GLU A 957 -15.73 -37.89 15.57
CA GLU A 957 -14.97 -38.79 16.45
C GLU A 957 -13.98 -39.72 15.72
N ALA A 958 -14.03 -39.85 14.39
CA ALA A 958 -13.26 -40.86 13.66
C ALA A 958 -11.79 -40.50 13.36
N GLU A 959 -11.36 -39.24 13.55
CA GLU A 959 -9.98 -38.79 13.24
C GLU A 959 -9.21 -38.26 14.47
N ALA A 960 -9.79 -38.31 15.67
CA ALA A 960 -9.07 -37.94 16.89
C ALA A 960 -7.95 -38.96 17.23
N ASP A 961 -8.06 -40.18 16.73
CA ASP A 961 -7.05 -41.23 16.84
C ASP A 961 -6.35 -41.38 15.49
N GLY A 962 -5.08 -40.97 15.41
CA GLY A 962 -4.23 -41.11 14.23
C GLY A 962 -3.91 -42.56 13.86
N GLU A 963 -4.90 -43.33 13.42
CA GLU A 963 -4.69 -44.65 12.84
C GLU A 963 -4.20 -44.53 11.38
N GLY A 964 -2.87 -44.57 11.24
CA GLY A 964 -2.11 -45.25 10.20
C GLY A 964 -2.59 -45.16 8.74
N ASP A 965 -1.93 -44.28 7.98
CA ASP A 965 -1.91 -44.31 6.52
C ASP A 965 -1.22 -45.61 6.01
N PRO A 966 -1.89 -46.47 5.20
CA PRO A 966 -1.26 -47.63 4.58
C PRO A 966 -0.26 -47.27 3.46
N ASP A 967 -0.15 -45.99 3.07
CA ASP A 967 0.77 -45.49 2.04
C ASP A 967 1.98 -44.70 2.61
N ALA A 968 2.16 -44.66 3.94
CA ALA A 968 3.35 -44.10 4.55
C ALA A 968 4.56 -45.05 4.38
N GLY A 969 5.27 -44.91 3.26
CA GLY A 969 6.62 -45.44 3.11
C GLY A 969 7.56 -44.87 4.19
N PRO A 970 8.60 -45.60 4.61
CA PRO A 970 9.48 -45.15 5.70
C PRO A 970 10.24 -43.88 5.30
N PRO A 971 10.58 -43.00 6.27
CA PRO A 971 11.31 -41.77 6.00
C PRO A 971 12.70 -42.10 5.42
N ALA A 972 13.05 -41.42 4.34
CA ALA A 972 14.36 -41.51 3.71
C ALA A 972 15.36 -40.66 4.51
N ASP A 973 15.94 -41.26 5.56
CA ASP A 973 17.20 -40.78 6.12
C ASP A 973 18.35 -41.16 5.16
N GLY A 974 19.03 -40.15 4.61
CA GLY A 974 20.22 -40.38 3.79
C GLY A 974 20.70 -39.16 3.01
N ARG A 975 21.33 -38.20 3.69
CA ARG A 975 22.40 -37.39 3.06
C ARG A 975 23.73 -38.11 3.33
N PRO A 976 24.57 -38.42 2.32
CA PRO A 976 25.96 -38.73 2.56
C PRO A 976 26.77 -37.42 2.69
N ASP A 977 27.87 -37.53 3.46
CA ASP A 977 28.87 -36.51 3.79
C ASP A 977 29.24 -35.51 2.68
#